data_AF-A0A919TD45-F1
#
_entry.id   AF-A0A919TD45-F1
#
_cell.length_a   1.000
_cell.length_b   1.000
_cell.length_c   1.000
_cell.angle_alpha   90.00
_cell.angle_beta   90.00
_cell.angle_gamma   90.00
#
_symmetry.space_group_name_H-M   'P 1'
#
loop_
_entity.id
_entity.type
_entity.pdbx_description
1 polymer ?
#
loop_
_entity_poly.entity_id
_entity_poly.type
_entity_poly.pdbx_seq_one_letter_code
_entity_poly.pdbx_strand_id
1 'polypeptide(L)'
;MEPTLVMRNSPLPRMSRRGRVTVGVLVGVFLLFTLLGWGIDAYTDYLWFNEVDFVNVFSGVLITRVLLFLAVGLAVALVIGANLYLAYRLRPLLRPHSAEQATLERYRMVIGPRLGTWITVLCVIIGFFAGLSAQGRWKEWMLFQNSQKFGVTDPQFKVDIGFYVFDYPLWRYLLGVAFTVVVLSVLGALAVHYIFGGVRLQGVGDRMTTAARAHLTTLVAVFVLFKAVAYILDRRALLLEQHVSPGLYGAGYTDVNALLPAKEILAYISVVVAIAIIVFSNAGMRNLVWPGVSLGLLAISAVAIGGIYPLAVQNFSVKPSLADKEAPYIQRSINATRNAFGLDTTKVTQYQANQVTPQAGLTSDISAQNARLVDPQLVSQAFTQSQQSRGFYDFGKKLDVDRYTVAGKTSDYVVGAREINDDKLTTQQRNWLNRHTVYTHGYGLVAAPANQVVCGGLPYFVSGFLGDEDRQANCSSASDQIPVEQPRIYYGEQSTEYAIVGQTDKNKKVEFDRPQESNNNAEELYTYDGKGGVPVGSFLRRLVFSIKLTESNFLLSDAVNKDSKLMYIRDPRSRVEKVAPFLTIDGDPYPAAVDGKIVWILDGYTTSASYPYSQKINLANETKDELTGQGTFALARDDVNYMRNSVKATVDAYDGTVKLYEFDDQDPILKAWNKAFGGDLIIPKAETPADLAQHFRYPQDLFKVQRNLLTKFHVTEPRAYFSGQDFWQVPNAPDSPSSNVKQPPYYLNIQLPEQTDTRFQLTASVTPANRENMAALISGSYINNQPTLQVLELPDQTVIPGPVQVHQKMTNNAAVRQQLSLLSTNNSQAQVLYGNLISLPVESGILYVEPVYVKTGNQENAAPLLQKVLMSYGDGGTYVVLADNLKSGLQALVNQGKQAGNTSGEDPGQTGNNNNGGTPPATLPSELEQAATELDQAIANVKAAQQSGDFAKYGEALQALDAAMTKFQNVQKTATATPTTSPSGSTSPSAPAASTPASPAPSATG
;
A
#
# COMPACT_ATOMS: atom_id res chain seq x y z
N MET A 1 64.64 42.35 -32.88
CA MET A 1 63.31 42.70 -33.40
C MET A 1 62.41 41.48 -33.17
N GLU A 2 61.62 41.50 -32.10
CA GLU A 2 60.53 40.55 -31.87
C GLU A 2 59.22 41.37 -31.84
N PRO A 3 58.17 40.96 -32.56
CA PRO A 3 56.94 41.72 -32.62
C PRO A 3 56.04 41.40 -31.42
N THR A 4 55.62 42.47 -30.75
CA THR A 4 54.57 42.48 -29.74
C THR A 4 53.24 41.97 -30.31
N LEU A 5 52.78 40.82 -29.82
CA LEU A 5 51.44 40.27 -30.08
C LEU A 5 50.39 41.10 -29.32
N VAL A 6 49.73 42.02 -30.04
CA VAL A 6 48.55 42.74 -29.55
C VAL A 6 47.34 41.80 -29.60
N MET A 7 46.89 41.29 -28.45
CA MET A 7 45.58 40.64 -28.36
C MET A 7 44.48 41.69 -28.57
N ARG A 8 43.83 41.65 -29.74
CA ARG A 8 42.58 42.36 -30.02
C ARG A 8 41.47 41.80 -29.14
N ASN A 9 40.97 42.58 -28.20
CA ASN A 9 39.71 42.28 -27.50
C ASN A 9 38.55 42.42 -28.49
N SER A 10 38.00 41.30 -28.95
CA SER A 10 36.69 41.27 -29.61
C SER A 10 35.61 41.65 -28.58
N PRO A 11 34.77 42.66 -28.81
CA PRO A 11 33.63 42.94 -27.93
C PRO A 11 32.67 41.75 -28.00
N LEU A 12 32.20 41.27 -26.85
CA LEU A 12 31.13 40.27 -26.77
C LEU A 12 29.98 40.70 -27.69
N PRO A 13 29.43 39.80 -28.53
CA PRO A 13 28.38 40.15 -29.48
C PRO A 13 27.18 40.72 -28.72
N ARG A 14 26.92 42.02 -28.88
CA ARG A 14 25.71 42.65 -28.36
C ARG A 14 24.53 42.11 -29.17
N MET A 15 23.59 41.41 -28.53
CA MET A 15 22.34 41.02 -29.17
C MET A 15 21.71 42.23 -29.87
N SER A 16 21.39 42.07 -31.15
CA SER A 16 20.72 43.10 -31.94
C SER A 16 19.41 43.51 -31.27
N ARG A 17 18.93 44.75 -31.52
CA ARG A 17 17.61 45.20 -31.02
C ARG A 17 16.50 44.22 -31.40
N ARG A 18 16.61 43.60 -32.59
CA ARG A 18 15.71 42.54 -33.07
C ARG A 18 15.82 41.27 -32.22
N GLY A 19 17.04 40.79 -31.94
CA GLY A 19 17.26 39.61 -31.08
C GLY A 19 16.69 39.77 -29.67
N ARG A 20 16.85 40.95 -29.04
CA ARG A 20 16.24 41.23 -27.72
C ARG A 20 14.72 41.28 -27.75
N VAL A 21 14.13 41.84 -28.81
CA VAL A 21 12.67 41.85 -29.00
C VAL A 21 12.15 40.44 -29.24
N THR A 22 12.83 39.64 -30.08
CA THR A 22 12.44 38.24 -30.33
C THR A 22 12.50 37.41 -29.05
N VAL A 23 13.56 37.51 -28.25
CA VAL A 23 13.65 36.82 -26.95
C VAL A 23 12.56 37.31 -26.00
N GLY A 24 12.31 38.61 -25.93
CA GLY A 24 11.23 39.17 -25.10
C GLY A 24 9.83 38.67 -25.52
N VAL A 25 9.57 38.59 -26.82
CA VAL A 25 8.31 38.04 -27.37
C VAL A 25 8.20 36.56 -27.06
N LEU A 26 9.26 35.77 -27.28
CA LEU A 26 9.25 34.32 -26.97
C LEU A 26 9.01 34.05 -25.48
N VAL A 27 9.66 34.81 -24.59
CA VAL A 27 9.43 34.72 -23.14
C VAL A 27 8.01 35.15 -22.80
N GLY A 28 7.51 36.25 -23.39
CA GLY A 28 6.15 36.72 -23.18
C GLY A 28 5.10 35.70 -23.63
N VAL A 29 5.31 35.06 -24.79
CA VAL A 29 4.46 34.00 -25.33
C VAL A 29 4.51 32.75 -24.46
N PHE A 30 5.71 32.33 -24.02
CA PHE A 30 5.87 31.22 -23.08
C PHE A 30 5.14 31.48 -21.75
N LEU A 31 5.30 32.67 -21.19
CA LEU A 31 4.59 33.09 -19.98
C LEU A 31 3.07 33.14 -20.20
N LEU A 32 2.62 33.62 -21.35
CA LEU A 32 1.20 33.66 -21.70
C LEU A 32 0.61 32.25 -21.77
N PHE A 33 1.27 31.31 -22.46
CA PHE A 33 0.79 29.92 -22.57
C PHE A 33 0.80 29.19 -21.23
N THR A 34 1.85 29.40 -20.42
CA THR A 34 1.92 28.79 -19.08
C THR A 34 0.85 29.36 -18.14
N LEU A 35 0.63 30.68 -18.14
CA LEU A 35 -0.44 31.31 -17.36
C LEU A 35 -1.83 30.94 -17.85
N LEU A 36 -2.02 30.80 -19.17
CA LEU A 36 -3.28 30.36 -19.76
C LEU A 36 -3.61 28.93 -19.33
N GLY A 37 -2.63 28.01 -19.40
CA GLY A 37 -2.82 26.63 -18.92
C GLY A 37 -3.21 26.60 -17.45
N TRP A 38 -2.46 27.30 -16.59
CA TRP A 38 -2.79 27.42 -15.16
C TRP A 38 -4.17 28.04 -14.92
N GLY A 39 -4.56 29.07 -15.68
CA GLY A 39 -5.86 29.72 -15.57
C GLY A 39 -7.02 28.81 -15.99
N ILE A 40 -6.82 28.00 -17.04
CA ILE A 40 -7.81 26.99 -17.49
C ILE A 40 -7.97 25.92 -16.41
N ASP A 41 -6.88 25.42 -15.85
CA ASP A 41 -6.92 24.44 -14.76
C ASP A 41 -7.63 25.00 -13.53
N ALA A 42 -7.24 26.19 -13.06
CA ALA A 42 -7.88 26.83 -11.90
C ALA A 42 -9.39 27.08 -12.12
N TYR A 43 -9.80 27.48 -13.33
CA TYR A 43 -11.21 27.73 -13.63
C TYR A 43 -12.00 26.43 -13.75
N THR A 44 -11.46 25.40 -14.41
CA THR A 44 -12.13 24.09 -14.52
C THR A 44 -12.22 23.38 -13.17
N ASP A 45 -11.19 23.49 -12.33
CA ASP A 45 -11.21 23.02 -10.95
C ASP A 45 -12.26 23.76 -10.14
N TYR A 46 -12.31 25.10 -10.20
CA TYR A 46 -13.35 25.88 -9.54
C TYR A 46 -14.76 25.41 -9.93
N LEU A 47 -15.01 25.22 -11.23
CA LEU A 47 -16.30 24.73 -11.71
C LEU A 47 -16.65 23.34 -11.16
N TRP A 48 -15.67 22.45 -11.02
CA TRP A 48 -15.87 21.12 -10.46
C TRP A 48 -16.08 21.16 -8.94
N PHE A 49 -15.28 21.94 -8.20
CA PHE A 49 -15.50 22.12 -6.76
C PHE A 49 -16.85 22.76 -6.44
N ASN A 50 -17.38 23.60 -7.34
CA ASN A 50 -18.73 24.13 -7.26
C ASN A 50 -19.81 23.10 -7.61
N GLU A 51 -19.50 22.06 -8.37
CA GLU A 51 -20.42 20.97 -8.67
C GLU A 51 -20.59 20.01 -7.49
N VAL A 52 -19.51 19.77 -6.73
CA VAL A 52 -19.54 18.92 -5.53
C VAL A 52 -19.85 19.65 -4.22
N ASP A 53 -20.03 20.97 -4.24
CA ASP A 53 -20.21 21.83 -3.05
C ASP A 53 -18.98 21.92 -2.10
N PHE A 54 -17.76 21.75 -2.62
CA PHE A 54 -16.49 21.84 -1.86
C PHE A 54 -15.62 23.07 -2.22
N VAL A 55 -16.22 24.17 -2.70
CA VAL A 55 -15.49 25.41 -3.08
C VAL A 55 -14.63 25.98 -1.95
N ASN A 56 -15.04 25.77 -0.69
CA ASN A 56 -14.28 26.19 0.49
C ASN A 56 -12.90 25.50 0.58
N VAL A 57 -12.80 24.23 0.18
CA VAL A 57 -11.51 23.51 0.14
C VAL A 57 -10.60 24.09 -0.94
N PHE A 58 -11.13 24.25 -2.16
CA PHE A 58 -10.38 24.82 -3.27
C PHE A 58 -9.86 26.22 -2.96
N SER A 59 -10.75 27.12 -2.55
CA SER A 59 -10.41 28.51 -2.23
C SER A 59 -9.49 28.60 -1.02
N GLY A 60 -9.73 27.81 0.04
CA GLY A 60 -8.88 27.75 1.23
C GLY A 60 -7.45 27.31 0.91
N VAL A 61 -7.29 26.25 0.12
CA VAL A 61 -5.96 25.78 -0.32
C VAL A 61 -5.29 26.81 -1.23
N LEU A 62 -6.00 27.33 -2.23
CA LEU A 62 -5.45 28.29 -3.20
C LEU A 62 -5.01 29.59 -2.52
N ILE A 63 -5.86 30.18 -1.68
CA ILE A 63 -5.56 31.41 -0.94
C ILE A 63 -4.37 31.18 -0.01
N THR A 64 -4.34 30.07 0.73
CA THR A 64 -3.21 29.75 1.61
C THR A 64 -1.90 29.62 0.84
N ARG A 65 -1.90 28.92 -0.29
CA ARG A 65 -0.73 28.79 -1.17
C ARG A 65 -0.24 30.14 -1.67
N VAL A 66 -1.14 31.00 -2.17
CA VAL A 66 -0.81 32.35 -2.65
C VAL A 66 -0.28 33.23 -1.52
N LEU A 67 -0.91 33.20 -0.34
CA LEU A 67 -0.46 33.97 0.82
C LEU A 67 0.94 33.54 1.28
N LEU A 68 1.22 32.23 1.38
CA LEU A 68 2.55 31.73 1.72
C LEU A 68 3.59 32.10 0.67
N PHE A 69 3.25 31.97 -0.62
CA PHE A 69 4.10 32.39 -1.73
C PHE A 69 4.50 33.85 -1.60
N LEU A 70 3.52 34.74 -1.42
CA LEU A 70 3.74 36.18 -1.34
C LEU A 70 4.46 36.56 -0.04
N ALA A 71 4.01 36.05 1.10
CA ALA A 71 4.55 36.43 2.41
C ALA A 71 6.01 36.01 2.57
N VAL A 72 6.33 34.73 2.32
CA VAL A 72 7.70 34.23 2.45
C VAL A 72 8.58 34.76 1.33
N GLY A 73 8.09 34.79 0.09
CA GLY A 73 8.85 35.31 -1.05
C GLY A 73 9.23 36.78 -0.88
N LEU A 74 8.27 37.62 -0.44
CA LEU A 74 8.52 39.03 -0.16
C LEU A 74 9.45 39.21 1.05
N ALA A 75 9.24 38.48 2.14
CA ALA A 75 10.11 38.56 3.32
C ALA A 75 11.57 38.23 2.96
N VAL A 76 11.80 37.14 2.21
CA VAL A 76 13.15 36.74 1.75
C VAL A 76 13.76 37.79 0.82
N ALA A 77 12.99 38.29 -0.16
CA ALA A 77 13.46 39.32 -1.09
C ALA A 77 13.84 40.61 -0.37
N LEU A 78 13.05 41.04 0.61
CA LEU A 78 13.33 42.24 1.40
C LEU A 78 14.56 42.09 2.28
N VAL A 79 14.73 40.96 2.97
CA VAL A 79 15.89 40.72 3.83
C VAL A 79 17.18 40.69 3.01
N ILE A 80 17.21 39.95 1.90
CA ILE A 80 18.40 39.86 1.03
C ILE A 80 18.66 41.22 0.36
N GLY A 81 17.61 41.89 -0.12
CA GLY A 81 17.72 43.21 -0.75
C GLY A 81 18.27 44.27 0.20
N ALA A 82 17.76 44.32 1.44
CA ALA A 82 18.27 45.20 2.48
C ALA A 82 19.75 44.90 2.81
N ASN A 83 20.12 43.62 2.89
CA ASN A 83 21.50 43.20 3.12
C ASN A 83 22.46 43.61 1.98
N LEU A 84 22.06 43.41 0.73
CA LEU A 84 22.86 43.81 -0.44
C LEU A 84 22.99 45.34 -0.55
N TYR A 85 21.91 46.05 -0.26
CA TYR A 85 21.92 47.51 -0.19
C TYR A 85 22.86 48.01 0.90
N LEU A 86 22.81 47.41 2.10
CA LEU A 86 23.71 47.73 3.20
C LEU A 86 25.18 47.46 2.82
N ALA A 87 25.48 46.30 2.21
CA ALA A 87 26.82 45.99 1.72
C ALA A 87 27.34 47.06 0.74
N TYR A 88 26.49 47.52 -0.18
CA TYR A 88 26.85 48.57 -1.13
C TYR A 88 27.03 49.95 -0.48
N ARG A 89 26.23 50.27 0.55
CA ARG A 89 26.36 51.51 1.32
C ARG A 89 27.66 51.55 2.14
N LEU A 90 28.11 50.40 2.61
CA LEU A 90 29.35 50.22 3.39
C LEU A 90 30.62 50.14 2.52
N ARG A 91 30.54 50.45 1.21
CA ARG A 91 31.70 50.45 0.30
C ARG A 91 32.72 51.54 0.66
N PRO A 92 34.03 51.32 0.43
CA PRO A 92 35.03 52.37 0.61
C PRO A 92 34.86 53.51 -0.41
N LEU A 93 35.01 54.76 0.03
CA LEU A 93 34.93 55.96 -0.81
C LEU A 93 36.16 56.13 -1.71
N LEU A 94 37.35 55.81 -1.20
CA LEU A 94 38.63 55.87 -1.91
C LEU A 94 39.06 54.45 -2.30
N ARG A 95 39.32 54.25 -3.61
CA ARG A 95 39.60 52.92 -4.16
C ARG A 95 41.11 52.68 -4.27
N PRO A 96 41.61 51.53 -3.82
CA PRO A 96 43.00 51.12 -3.97
C PRO A 96 43.30 50.69 -5.41
N HIS A 97 44.46 51.09 -5.95
CA HIS A 97 44.91 50.66 -7.27
C HIS A 97 45.66 49.32 -7.18
N SER A 98 45.03 48.22 -7.63
CA SER A 98 45.69 46.92 -7.79
C SER A 98 45.28 46.24 -9.11
N ALA A 99 46.08 45.28 -9.59
CA ALA A 99 45.82 44.56 -10.84
C ALA A 99 44.48 43.79 -10.83
N GLU A 100 44.11 43.20 -9.68
CA GLU A 100 42.80 42.57 -9.49
C GLU A 100 41.64 43.57 -9.59
N GLN A 101 41.82 44.76 -9.00
CA GLN A 101 40.82 45.83 -9.01
C GLN A 101 40.62 46.42 -10.43
N ALA A 102 41.64 46.36 -11.29
CA ALA A 102 41.55 46.76 -12.70
C ALA A 102 40.72 45.78 -13.54
N THR A 103 40.80 44.46 -13.27
CA THR A 103 39.94 43.45 -13.92
C THR A 103 38.49 43.58 -13.48
N LEU A 104 38.26 43.87 -12.20
CA LEU A 104 36.92 44.11 -11.64
C LEU A 104 36.27 45.41 -12.14
N GLU A 105 37.05 46.38 -12.61
CA GLU A 105 36.53 47.63 -13.17
C GLU A 105 35.60 47.37 -14.38
N ARG A 106 35.86 46.32 -15.17
CA ARG A 106 34.98 45.89 -16.27
C ARG A 106 33.60 45.46 -15.78
N TYR A 107 33.54 44.70 -14.68
CA TYR A 107 32.28 44.29 -14.07
C TYR A 107 31.54 45.48 -13.43
N ARG A 108 32.27 46.41 -12.80
CA ARG A 108 31.69 47.65 -12.24
C ARG A 108 31.10 48.56 -13.31
N MET A 109 31.73 48.69 -14.46
CA MET A 109 31.20 49.49 -15.57
C MET A 109 29.85 48.94 -16.09
N VAL A 110 29.64 47.63 -16.00
CA VAL A 110 28.39 46.98 -16.41
C VAL A 110 27.33 47.04 -15.31
N ILE A 111 27.71 46.78 -14.06
CA ILE A 111 26.77 46.62 -12.93
C ILE A 111 26.47 47.97 -12.25
N GLY A 112 27.48 48.82 -12.05
CA GLY A 112 27.43 50.05 -11.27
C GLY A 112 26.32 51.03 -11.66
N PRO A 113 26.14 51.37 -12.95
CA PRO A 113 25.11 52.33 -13.37
C PRO A 113 23.67 51.89 -13.08
N ARG A 114 23.41 50.59 -12.90
CA ARG A 114 22.08 50.02 -12.67
C ARG A 114 22.06 49.01 -11.51
N LEU A 115 22.94 49.19 -10.53
CA LEU A 115 23.11 48.20 -9.44
C LEU A 115 21.80 47.97 -8.67
N GLY A 116 21.03 49.03 -8.40
CA GLY A 116 19.72 48.90 -7.76
C GLY A 116 18.75 48.02 -8.55
N THR A 117 18.75 48.13 -9.88
CA THR A 117 17.97 47.26 -10.77
C THR A 117 18.45 45.82 -10.71
N TRP A 118 19.76 45.58 -10.75
CA TRP A 118 20.31 44.22 -10.68
C TRP A 118 20.05 43.55 -9.32
N ILE A 119 20.19 44.29 -8.22
CA ILE A 119 19.83 43.82 -6.87
C ILE A 119 18.34 43.48 -6.82
N THR A 120 17.48 44.36 -7.35
CA THR A 120 16.03 44.12 -7.39
C THR A 120 15.70 42.87 -8.18
N VAL A 121 16.24 42.70 -9.39
CA VAL A 121 16.03 41.51 -10.23
C VAL A 121 16.47 40.25 -9.50
N LEU A 122 17.67 40.25 -8.89
CA LEU A 122 18.18 39.11 -8.14
C LEU A 122 17.28 38.77 -6.95
N CYS A 123 16.84 39.77 -6.18
CA CYS A 123 15.97 39.56 -5.01
C CYS A 123 14.58 39.08 -5.41
N VAL A 124 14.02 39.56 -6.52
CA VAL A 124 12.76 39.07 -7.08
C VAL A 124 12.89 37.61 -7.50
N ILE A 125 13.97 37.22 -8.15
CA ILE A 125 14.21 35.81 -8.53
C ILE A 125 14.33 34.93 -7.29
N ILE A 126 15.15 35.32 -6.30
CA ILE A 126 15.31 34.55 -5.06
C ILE A 126 13.99 34.48 -4.28
N GLY A 127 13.29 35.60 -4.16
CA GLY A 127 11.98 35.68 -3.51
C GLY A 127 10.93 34.83 -4.21
N PHE A 128 10.93 34.80 -5.55
CA PHE A 128 10.04 33.94 -6.34
C PHE A 128 10.27 32.45 -6.02
N PHE A 129 11.53 31.98 -6.01
CA PHE A 129 11.83 30.59 -5.66
C PHE A 129 11.54 30.27 -4.18
N ALA A 130 11.79 31.20 -3.27
CA ALA A 130 11.42 31.05 -1.86
C ALA A 130 9.90 30.95 -1.69
N GLY A 131 9.14 31.79 -2.39
CA GLY A 131 7.68 31.72 -2.43
C GLY A 131 7.18 30.40 -3.04
N LEU A 132 7.78 29.94 -4.14
CA LEU A 132 7.45 28.64 -4.76
C LEU A 132 7.66 27.48 -3.79
N SER A 133 8.74 27.51 -2.99
CA SER A 133 8.98 26.54 -1.94
C SER A 133 7.94 26.63 -0.82
N ALA A 134 7.57 27.84 -0.39
CA ALA A 134 6.66 28.08 0.72
C ALA A 134 5.22 27.67 0.43
N GLN A 135 4.71 27.91 -0.79
CA GLN A 135 3.35 27.47 -1.14
C GLN A 135 3.15 25.95 -1.05
N GLY A 136 4.22 25.17 -1.24
CA GLY A 136 4.17 23.71 -1.08
C GLY A 136 3.89 23.28 0.36
N ARG A 137 4.12 24.16 1.34
CA ARG A 137 3.97 23.91 2.79
C ARG A 137 2.62 24.35 3.36
N TRP A 138 1.60 24.40 2.50
CA TRP A 138 0.26 24.82 2.90
C TRP A 138 -0.34 23.89 3.97
N LYS A 139 -0.03 22.58 3.93
CA LYS A 139 -0.54 21.62 4.92
C LYS A 139 0.00 21.91 6.31
N GLU A 140 1.32 22.09 6.42
CA GLU A 140 2.00 22.40 7.68
C GLU A 140 1.50 23.73 8.26
N TRP A 141 1.27 24.74 7.43
CA TRP A 141 0.73 26.03 7.88
C TRP A 141 -0.73 25.93 8.38
N MET A 142 -1.61 25.26 7.64
CA MET A 142 -3.02 25.11 8.04
C MET A 142 -3.16 24.30 9.32
N LEU A 143 -2.38 23.23 9.48
CA LEU A 143 -2.33 22.43 10.69
C LEU A 143 -1.78 23.21 11.89
N PHE A 144 -0.73 24.01 11.70
CA PHE A 144 -0.19 24.89 12.74
C PHE A 144 -1.23 25.90 13.26
N GLN A 145 -1.93 26.58 12.35
CA GLN A 145 -2.97 27.57 12.70
C GLN A 145 -4.18 26.95 13.40
N ASN A 146 -4.49 25.68 13.09
CA ASN A 146 -5.66 24.97 13.59
C ASN A 146 -5.32 23.83 14.55
N SER A 147 -4.16 23.93 15.20
CA SER A 147 -3.62 22.89 16.06
C SER A 147 -4.60 22.48 17.16
N GLN A 148 -4.57 21.18 17.47
CA GLN A 148 -5.41 20.55 18.49
C GLN A 148 -4.51 19.91 19.56
N LYS A 149 -5.08 19.62 20.72
CA LYS A 149 -4.38 18.83 21.74
C LYS A 149 -4.62 17.35 21.48
N PHE A 150 -3.56 16.55 21.60
CA PHE A 150 -3.69 15.09 21.58
C PHE A 150 -4.18 14.55 22.92
N GLY A 151 -3.95 15.28 24.03
CA GLY A 151 -4.29 14.79 25.37
C GLY A 151 -3.30 13.74 25.89
N VAL A 152 -2.28 13.41 25.10
CA VAL A 152 -1.17 12.53 25.44
C VAL A 152 0.12 13.33 25.32
N THR A 153 0.99 13.24 26.32
CA THR A 153 2.28 13.94 26.36
C THR A 153 3.44 12.99 26.12
N ASP A 154 4.51 13.49 25.50
CA ASP A 154 5.73 12.73 25.30
C ASP A 154 6.39 12.35 26.65
N PRO A 155 6.96 11.14 26.77
CA PRO A 155 7.47 10.65 28.04
C PRO A 155 8.73 11.37 28.53
N GLN A 156 9.48 12.03 27.65
CA GLN A 156 10.79 12.62 27.96
C GLN A 156 10.70 14.07 28.44
N PHE A 157 9.97 14.91 27.71
CA PHE A 157 9.85 16.34 27.97
C PHE A 157 8.46 16.78 28.42
N LYS A 158 7.49 15.86 28.50
CA LYS A 158 6.12 16.12 28.99
C LYS A 158 5.37 17.18 28.19
N VAL A 159 5.62 17.28 26.89
CA VAL A 159 4.91 18.18 25.97
C VAL A 159 3.84 17.37 25.22
N ASP A 160 2.69 17.99 24.99
CA ASP A 160 1.61 17.38 24.21
C ASP A 160 2.10 17.00 22.81
N ILE A 161 1.69 15.83 22.33
CA ILE A 161 2.09 15.31 21.02
C ILE A 161 1.68 16.26 19.88
N GLY A 162 0.64 17.08 20.07
CA GLY A 162 0.23 18.13 19.15
C GLY A 162 1.35 19.10 18.77
N PHE A 163 2.31 19.39 19.68
CA PHE A 163 3.48 20.20 19.33
C PHE A 163 4.31 19.54 18.21
N TYR A 164 4.51 18.23 18.28
CA TYR A 164 5.34 17.49 17.32
C TYR A 164 4.63 17.31 15.98
N VAL A 165 3.31 17.12 16.01
CA VAL A 165 2.49 16.88 14.82
C VAL A 165 2.15 18.19 14.09
N PHE A 166 1.81 19.26 14.80
CA PHE A 166 1.31 20.50 14.22
C PHE A 166 2.36 21.62 14.16
N ASP A 167 3.13 21.85 15.23
CA ASP A 167 3.99 23.04 15.32
C ASP A 167 5.41 22.80 14.81
N TYR A 168 6.01 21.69 15.23
CA TYR A 168 7.40 21.36 15.00
C TYR A 168 7.80 21.35 13.50
N PRO A 169 7.01 20.79 12.55
CA PRO A 169 7.37 20.79 11.14
C PRO A 169 7.49 22.21 10.56
N LEU A 170 6.59 23.13 10.96
CA LEU A 170 6.62 24.52 10.51
C LEU A 170 7.85 25.26 11.07
N TRP A 171 8.15 25.10 12.37
CA TRP A 171 9.35 25.71 12.97
C TRP A 171 10.64 25.24 12.29
N ARG A 172 10.69 23.95 11.93
CA ARG A 172 11.82 23.38 11.17
C ARG A 172 11.95 23.98 9.78
N TYR A 173 10.83 24.11 9.07
CA TYR A 173 10.81 24.73 7.75
C TYR A 173 11.29 26.19 7.81
N LEU A 174 10.74 27.00 8.73
CA LEU A 174 11.11 28.40 8.90
C LEU A 174 12.60 28.57 9.26
N LEU A 175 13.13 27.70 10.12
CA LEU A 175 14.56 27.71 10.45
C LEU A 175 15.42 27.36 9.23
N GLY A 176 14.99 26.41 8.40
CA GLY A 176 15.64 26.09 7.13
C GLY A 176 15.68 27.29 6.18
N VAL A 177 14.55 27.99 6.01
CA VAL A 177 14.48 29.24 5.24
C VAL A 177 15.43 30.29 5.81
N ALA A 178 15.46 30.47 7.14
CA ALA A 178 16.33 31.42 7.80
C ALA A 178 17.82 31.14 7.54
N PHE A 179 18.25 29.87 7.59
CA PHE A 179 19.61 29.48 7.20
C PHE A 179 19.92 29.82 5.74
N THR A 180 19.02 29.47 4.81
CA THR A 180 19.20 29.77 3.39
C THR A 180 19.33 31.28 3.15
N VAL A 181 18.47 32.09 3.77
CA VAL A 181 18.51 33.56 3.68
C VAL A 181 19.85 34.10 4.17
N VAL A 182 20.35 33.62 5.31
CA VAL A 182 21.64 34.08 5.85
C VAL A 182 22.80 33.65 4.95
N VAL A 183 22.82 32.41 4.46
CA VAL A 183 23.89 31.95 3.56
C VAL A 183 23.90 32.76 2.27
N LEU A 184 22.74 32.98 1.64
CA LEU A 184 22.64 33.84 0.45
C LEU A 184 23.02 35.29 0.75
N SER A 185 22.69 35.79 1.95
CA SER A 185 23.09 37.12 2.41
C SER A 185 24.59 37.24 2.59
N VAL A 186 25.27 36.22 3.14
CA VAL A 186 26.73 36.18 3.28
C VAL A 186 27.39 36.15 1.90
N LEU A 187 26.97 35.24 1.01
CA LEU A 187 27.52 35.12 -0.34
C LEU A 187 27.32 36.41 -1.16
N GLY A 188 26.11 36.95 -1.11
CA GLY A 188 25.76 38.19 -1.80
C GLY A 188 26.52 39.40 -1.25
N ALA A 189 26.59 39.56 0.08
CA ALA A 189 27.36 40.64 0.70
C ALA A 189 28.86 40.51 0.42
N LEU A 190 29.41 39.29 0.42
CA LEU A 190 30.80 39.03 0.08
C LEU A 190 31.09 39.41 -1.37
N ALA A 191 30.21 39.03 -2.31
CA ALA A 191 30.33 39.40 -3.71
C ALA A 191 30.30 40.93 -3.89
N VAL A 192 29.38 41.64 -3.23
CA VAL A 192 29.32 43.10 -3.28
C VAL A 192 30.59 43.72 -2.70
N HIS A 193 31.05 43.27 -1.53
CA HIS A 193 32.27 43.77 -0.91
C HIS A 193 33.52 43.47 -1.75
N TYR A 194 33.60 42.32 -2.41
CA TYR A 194 34.69 42.00 -3.33
C TYR A 194 34.66 42.87 -4.59
N ILE A 195 33.50 42.97 -5.25
CA ILE A 195 33.31 43.78 -6.45
C ILE A 195 33.59 45.25 -6.17
N PHE A 196 33.16 45.83 -5.05
CA PHE A 196 33.32 47.26 -4.76
C PHE A 196 34.56 47.59 -3.89
N GLY A 197 35.47 46.63 -3.67
CA GLY A 197 36.79 46.88 -3.05
C GLY A 197 36.83 46.87 -1.52
N GLY A 198 35.73 46.48 -0.86
CA GLY A 198 35.64 46.22 0.58
C GLY A 198 36.41 44.98 1.04
N VAL A 199 36.59 43.97 0.16
CA VAL A 199 37.38 42.73 0.37
C VAL A 199 38.36 42.54 -0.80
N ARG A 200 39.58 42.09 -0.51
CA ARG A 200 40.64 41.83 -1.50
C ARG A 200 41.30 40.47 -1.24
N LEU A 201 41.76 39.81 -2.30
CA LEU A 201 42.48 38.53 -2.20
C LEU A 201 44.00 38.76 -2.16
N GLN A 202 44.50 39.79 -2.86
CA GLN A 202 45.93 40.12 -2.94
C GLN A 202 46.24 41.60 -2.61
N GLY A 203 47.46 41.88 -2.16
CA GLY A 203 47.95 43.23 -1.84
C GLY A 203 48.62 43.36 -0.46
N VAL A 204 49.40 44.43 -0.27
CA VAL A 204 50.07 44.78 1.00
C VAL A 204 49.11 45.61 1.88
N GLY A 205 48.97 45.25 3.15
CA GLY A 205 48.06 45.90 4.11
C GLY A 205 46.78 45.11 4.41
N ASP A 206 45.80 45.78 5.04
CA ASP A 206 44.54 45.15 5.49
C ASP A 206 43.68 44.68 4.31
N ARG A 207 43.38 43.37 4.27
CA ARG A 207 42.66 42.71 3.15
C ARG A 207 41.14 42.92 3.16
N MET A 208 40.59 43.44 4.24
CA MET A 208 39.16 43.74 4.38
C MET A 208 38.95 45.05 5.17
N THR A 209 38.06 45.90 4.69
CA THR A 209 37.71 47.16 5.41
C THR A 209 36.99 46.87 6.72
N THR A 210 37.05 47.80 7.68
CA THR A 210 36.36 47.66 8.98
C THR A 210 34.86 47.44 8.82
N ALA A 211 34.22 48.16 7.89
CA ALA A 211 32.80 48.06 7.59
C ALA A 211 32.44 46.73 6.92
N ALA A 212 33.22 46.29 5.92
CA ALA A 212 33.00 44.98 5.27
C ALA A 212 33.19 43.82 6.26
N ARG A 213 34.20 43.93 7.13
CA ARG A 213 34.44 42.98 8.20
C ARG A 213 33.25 42.89 9.13
N ALA A 214 32.83 44.02 9.69
CA ALA A 214 31.73 44.05 10.65
C ALA A 214 30.42 43.51 10.06
N HIS A 215 30.14 43.82 8.79
CA HIS A 215 28.96 43.30 8.12
C HIS A 215 29.01 41.78 7.97
N LEU A 216 30.09 41.24 7.38
CA LEU A 216 30.20 39.80 7.10
C LEU A 216 30.29 38.97 8.38
N THR A 217 31.01 39.42 9.40
CA THR A 217 31.10 38.69 10.68
C THR A 217 29.80 38.77 11.47
N THR A 218 29.02 39.84 11.35
CA THR A 218 27.67 39.90 11.94
C THR A 218 26.73 38.88 11.29
N LEU A 219 26.74 38.75 9.95
CA LEU A 219 25.94 37.73 9.27
C LEU A 219 26.34 36.30 9.69
N VAL A 220 27.63 36.06 9.86
CA VAL A 220 28.14 34.78 10.38
C VAL A 220 27.71 34.57 11.84
N ALA A 221 27.72 35.61 12.68
CA ALA A 221 27.20 35.51 14.05
C ALA A 221 25.71 35.18 14.07
N VAL A 222 24.90 35.78 13.17
CA VAL A 222 23.47 35.45 13.02
C VAL A 222 23.29 33.99 12.58
N PHE A 223 24.11 33.48 11.67
CA PHE A 223 24.11 32.06 11.30
C PHE A 223 24.36 31.16 12.51
N VAL A 224 25.34 31.52 13.36
CA VAL A 224 25.66 30.77 14.58
C VAL A 224 24.52 30.88 15.61
N LEU A 225 23.82 32.00 15.71
CA LEU A 225 22.62 32.13 16.56
C LEU A 225 21.49 31.22 16.07
N PHE A 226 21.25 31.13 14.76
CA PHE A 226 20.31 30.15 14.22
C PHE A 226 20.74 28.72 14.49
N LYS A 227 22.05 28.43 14.55
CA LYS A 227 22.54 27.14 15.04
C LYS A 227 22.20 26.90 16.51
N ALA A 228 22.25 27.90 17.37
CA ALA A 228 21.79 27.76 18.77
C ALA A 228 20.30 27.39 18.84
N VAL A 229 19.45 28.07 18.05
CA VAL A 229 18.01 27.72 17.94
C VAL A 229 17.82 26.32 17.35
N ALA A 230 18.62 25.95 16.36
CA ALA A 230 18.61 24.61 15.77
C ALA A 230 18.88 23.54 16.83
N TYR A 231 19.88 23.73 17.68
CA TYR A 231 20.20 22.79 18.76
C TYR A 231 19.03 22.61 19.74
N ILE A 232 18.28 23.68 20.05
CA ILE A 232 17.09 23.60 20.91
C ILE A 232 16.00 22.73 20.25
N LEU A 233 15.72 22.93 18.96
CA LEU A 233 14.76 22.10 18.22
C LEU A 233 15.29 20.67 17.97
N ASP A 234 16.60 20.50 17.81
CA ASP A 234 17.29 19.23 17.61
C ASP A 234 17.19 18.33 18.85
N ARG A 235 16.97 18.88 20.05
CA ARG A 235 16.66 18.08 21.25
C ARG A 235 15.33 17.36 21.11
N ARG A 236 14.33 18.01 20.50
CA ARG A 236 12.99 17.45 20.27
C ARG A 236 12.98 16.45 19.12
N ALA A 237 13.81 16.69 18.11
CA ALA A 237 14.00 15.79 16.97
C ALA A 237 14.45 14.39 17.36
N LEU A 238 15.20 14.25 18.45
CA LEU A 238 15.66 12.95 18.95
C LEU A 238 14.50 11.98 19.20
N LEU A 239 13.30 12.49 19.50
CA LEU A 239 12.13 11.63 19.69
C LEU A 239 11.50 11.14 18.38
N LEU A 240 11.91 11.69 17.24
CA LEU A 240 11.37 11.40 15.91
C LEU A 240 12.36 10.65 15.01
N GLU A 241 13.63 10.58 15.43
CA GLU A 241 14.73 9.96 14.70
C GLU A 241 14.85 8.47 15.04
N GLN A 242 15.44 7.69 14.13
CA GLN A 242 15.70 6.28 14.35
C GLN A 242 16.97 6.12 15.19
N HIS A 243 16.90 5.33 16.26
CA HIS A 243 18.09 4.98 17.04
C HIS A 243 18.70 3.66 16.52
N VAL A 244 20.03 3.54 16.61
CA VAL A 244 20.81 2.50 15.90
C VAL A 244 20.55 1.07 16.41
N SER A 245 20.08 0.90 17.65
CA SER A 245 19.84 -0.42 18.25
C SER A 245 18.75 -0.37 19.32
N PRO A 246 17.67 -1.18 19.26
CA PRO A 246 17.28 -2.17 18.23
C PRO A 246 16.66 -1.63 16.91
N GLY A 247 16.87 -0.38 16.51
CA GLY A 247 16.32 0.13 15.25
C GLY A 247 14.88 0.66 15.34
N LEU A 248 14.42 1.01 16.55
CA LEU A 248 13.14 1.72 16.73
C LEU A 248 13.33 3.23 16.51
N TYR A 249 12.20 3.94 16.54
CA TYR A 249 12.17 5.39 16.50
C TYR A 249 11.99 5.96 17.90
N GLY A 250 12.66 7.07 18.17
CA GLY A 250 12.71 7.72 19.48
C GLY A 250 14.10 7.73 20.09
N ALA A 251 14.27 8.57 21.12
CA ALA A 251 15.56 8.75 21.77
C ALA A 251 15.88 7.56 22.68
N GLY A 252 17.00 6.87 22.42
CA GLY A 252 17.53 5.80 23.25
C GLY A 252 18.35 6.29 24.46
N TYR A 253 19.04 5.38 25.14
CA TYR A 253 19.81 5.73 26.35
C TYR A 253 20.89 6.77 26.07
N THR A 254 21.71 6.55 25.04
CA THR A 254 22.78 7.48 24.67
C THR A 254 22.24 8.84 24.23
N ASP A 255 21.10 8.85 23.53
CA ASP A 255 20.49 10.09 23.06
C ASP A 255 20.03 10.96 24.24
N VAL A 256 19.41 10.35 25.25
CA VAL A 256 18.90 11.07 26.42
C VAL A 256 20.02 11.46 27.39
N ASN A 257 20.99 10.58 27.64
CA ASN A 257 22.00 10.81 28.67
C ASN A 257 23.28 11.49 28.17
N ALA A 258 23.56 11.46 26.86
CA ALA A 258 24.75 12.07 26.28
C ALA A 258 24.42 13.13 25.23
N LEU A 259 23.61 12.79 24.21
CA LEU A 259 23.37 13.68 23.08
C LEU A 259 22.48 14.87 23.43
N LEU A 260 21.47 14.70 24.28
CA LEU A 260 20.59 15.77 24.73
C LEU A 260 21.36 16.83 25.54
N PRO A 261 22.16 16.48 26.58
CA PRO A 261 23.05 17.43 27.23
C PRO A 261 24.05 18.08 26.27
N ALA A 262 24.61 17.30 25.33
CA ALA A 262 25.53 17.82 24.32
C ALA A 262 24.90 18.93 23.47
N LYS A 263 23.69 18.71 22.94
CA LYS A 263 22.94 19.72 22.16
C LYS A 263 22.65 20.97 22.99
N GLU A 264 22.34 20.81 24.27
CA GLU A 264 22.12 21.93 25.18
C GLU A 264 23.39 22.76 25.42
N ILE A 265 24.53 22.12 25.69
CA ILE A 265 25.82 22.80 25.84
C ILE A 265 26.21 23.52 24.53
N LEU A 266 26.03 22.87 23.38
CA LEU A 266 26.36 23.45 22.07
C LEU A 266 25.49 24.66 21.72
N ALA A 267 24.24 24.70 22.18
CA ALA A 267 23.39 25.88 22.07
C ALA A 267 24.00 27.08 22.81
N TYR A 268 24.41 26.89 24.07
CA TYR A 268 25.05 27.95 24.85
C TYR A 268 26.40 28.38 24.25
N ILE A 269 27.24 27.41 23.82
CA ILE A 269 28.52 27.72 23.16
C ILE A 269 28.29 28.54 21.89
N SER A 270 27.26 28.21 21.10
CA SER A 270 26.92 28.94 19.89
C SER A 270 26.54 30.40 20.19
N VAL A 271 25.76 30.66 21.25
CA VAL A 271 25.45 32.03 21.68
C VAL A 271 26.72 32.78 22.08
N VAL A 272 27.58 32.17 22.89
CA VAL A 272 28.87 32.78 23.30
C VAL A 272 29.76 33.06 22.10
N VAL A 273 29.85 32.13 21.15
CA VAL A 273 30.65 32.27 19.92
C VAL A 273 30.09 33.38 19.03
N ALA A 274 28.77 33.50 18.89
CA ALA A 274 28.17 34.60 18.16
C ALA A 274 28.51 35.97 18.77
N ILE A 275 28.44 36.09 20.11
CA ILE A 275 28.83 37.30 20.84
C ILE A 275 30.33 37.57 20.64
N ALA A 276 31.18 36.56 20.78
CA ALA A 276 32.63 36.66 20.58
C ALA A 276 32.98 37.14 19.17
N ILE A 277 32.33 36.60 18.13
CA ILE A 277 32.49 37.04 16.75
C ILE A 277 32.17 38.53 16.61
N ILE A 278 31.05 38.99 17.17
CA ILE A 278 30.66 40.41 17.10
C ILE A 278 31.67 41.30 17.83
N VAL A 279 32.04 40.95 19.07
CA VAL A 279 32.93 41.76 19.92
C VAL A 279 34.36 41.84 19.36
N PHE A 280 34.96 40.70 19.03
CA PHE A 280 36.36 40.66 18.58
C PHE A 280 36.55 41.18 17.15
N SER A 281 35.53 41.05 16.30
CA SER A 281 35.59 41.56 14.93
C SER A 281 35.41 43.08 14.85
N ASN A 282 34.60 43.66 15.75
CA ASN A 282 34.12 45.05 15.62
C ASN A 282 34.65 46.03 16.68
N ALA A 283 34.78 45.62 17.94
CA ALA A 283 35.04 46.55 19.05
C ALA A 283 36.51 46.57 19.55
N GLY A 284 37.17 45.39 19.64
CA GLY A 284 38.45 45.26 20.34
C GLY A 284 39.71 45.21 19.44
N MET A 285 39.96 44.08 18.78
CA MET A 285 41.25 43.77 18.13
C MET A 285 41.26 43.90 16.62
N ARG A 286 40.09 44.05 15.98
CA ARG A 286 39.95 44.33 14.54
C ARG A 286 40.73 43.32 13.67
N ASN A 287 40.68 42.03 14.00
CA ASN A 287 41.33 40.95 13.25
C ASN A 287 40.36 39.78 13.00
N LEU A 288 40.48 39.11 11.86
CA LEU A 288 39.68 37.92 11.48
C LEU A 288 40.11 36.63 12.20
N VAL A 289 41.31 36.60 12.77
CA VAL A 289 41.84 35.41 13.47
C VAL A 289 40.89 34.96 14.59
N TRP A 290 40.41 35.88 15.43
CA TRP A 290 39.59 35.55 16.60
C TRP A 290 38.18 35.03 16.27
N PRO A 291 37.42 35.64 15.33
CA PRO A 291 36.21 35.01 14.79
C PRO A 291 36.47 33.61 14.21
N GLY A 292 37.57 33.44 13.47
CA GLY A 292 37.97 32.13 12.92
C GLY A 292 38.26 31.11 14.01
N VAL A 293 39.00 31.49 15.05
CA VAL A 293 39.28 30.65 16.24
C VAL A 293 37.98 30.30 16.98
N SER A 294 37.05 31.25 17.13
CA SER A 294 35.77 31.02 17.81
C SER A 294 34.91 29.99 17.05
N LEU A 295 34.85 30.10 15.72
CA LEU A 295 34.18 29.12 14.86
C LEU A 295 34.89 27.76 14.88
N GLY A 296 36.23 27.75 14.83
CA GLY A 296 37.03 26.54 14.92
C GLY A 296 36.80 25.82 16.26
N LEU A 297 36.76 26.56 17.36
CA LEU A 297 36.46 26.03 18.68
C LEU A 297 35.04 25.48 18.77
N LEU A 298 34.05 26.16 18.17
CA LEU A 298 32.68 25.64 18.08
C LEU A 298 32.65 24.32 17.30
N ALA A 299 33.33 24.25 16.15
CA ALA A 299 33.40 23.03 15.35
C ALA A 299 34.07 21.87 16.09
N ILE A 300 35.21 22.13 16.75
CA ILE A 300 35.90 21.16 17.59
C ILE A 300 34.99 20.71 18.74
N SER A 301 34.32 21.65 19.41
CA SER A 301 33.39 21.35 20.51
C SER A 301 32.20 20.52 20.02
N ALA A 302 31.65 20.82 18.83
CA ALA A 302 30.56 20.05 18.24
C ALA A 302 30.98 18.61 17.94
N VAL A 303 32.19 18.39 17.41
CA VAL A 303 32.73 17.05 17.18
C VAL A 303 33.00 16.33 18.50
N ALA A 304 33.66 16.99 19.45
CA ALA A 304 34.04 16.39 20.72
C ALA A 304 32.81 16.05 21.59
N ILE A 305 31.93 17.02 21.82
CA ILE A 305 30.78 16.90 22.72
C ILE A 305 29.60 16.22 22.03
N GLY A 306 29.34 16.53 20.76
CA GLY A 306 28.19 15.99 20.00
C GLY A 306 28.47 14.67 19.28
N GLY A 307 29.74 14.33 19.03
CA GLY A 307 30.11 13.10 18.33
C GLY A 307 30.89 12.11 19.22
N ILE A 308 32.08 12.51 19.67
CA ILE A 308 33.01 11.62 20.39
C ILE A 308 32.42 11.17 21.73
N TYR A 309 31.85 12.08 22.52
CA TYR A 309 31.29 11.74 23.84
C TYR A 309 30.11 10.76 23.77
N PRO A 310 29.05 10.98 22.94
CA PRO A 310 27.99 9.99 22.74
C PRO A 310 28.50 8.64 22.25
N LEU A 311 29.48 8.62 21.34
CA LEU A 311 30.10 7.37 20.88
C LEU A 311 30.81 6.62 22.02
N ALA A 312 31.50 7.35 22.91
CA ALA A 312 32.11 6.75 24.09
C ALA A 312 31.06 6.16 25.04
N VAL A 313 29.98 6.90 25.33
CA VAL A 313 28.87 6.40 26.16
C VAL A 313 28.22 5.16 25.53
N GLN A 314 27.97 5.18 24.22
CA GLN A 314 27.41 4.03 23.51
C GLN A 314 28.32 2.80 23.62
N ASN A 315 29.62 2.95 23.37
CA ASN A 315 30.55 1.82 23.32
C ASN A 315 30.94 1.28 24.70
N PHE A 316 31.13 2.15 25.69
CA PHE A 316 31.66 1.76 27.00
C PHE A 316 30.58 1.59 28.07
N SER A 317 29.42 2.23 27.96
CA SER A 317 28.35 2.11 28.95
C SER A 317 27.13 1.34 28.44
N VAL A 318 26.71 1.55 27.19
CA VAL A 318 25.47 0.97 26.66
C VAL A 318 25.70 -0.42 26.10
N LYS A 319 26.61 -0.59 25.13
CA LYS A 319 26.87 -1.89 24.49
C LYS A 319 27.11 -3.05 25.47
N PRO A 320 27.84 -2.89 26.58
CA PRO A 320 28.02 -3.98 27.55
C PRO A 320 26.75 -4.42 28.29
N SER A 321 25.74 -3.53 28.39
CA SER A 321 24.50 -3.77 29.15
C SER A 321 23.27 -3.28 28.37
N LEU A 322 23.26 -3.55 27.07
CA LEU A 322 22.37 -2.85 26.13
C LEU A 322 20.89 -3.13 26.41
N ALA A 323 20.52 -4.39 26.67
CA ALA A 323 19.15 -4.78 26.98
C ALA A 323 18.60 -4.04 28.21
N ASP A 324 19.40 -3.87 29.27
CA ASP A 324 18.97 -3.20 30.50
C ASP A 324 18.93 -1.68 30.35
N LYS A 325 19.92 -1.10 29.66
CA LYS A 325 20.00 0.35 29.45
C LYS A 325 18.94 0.86 28.48
N GLU A 326 18.60 0.08 27.46
CA GLU A 326 17.60 0.45 26.45
C GLU A 326 16.16 0.08 26.84
N ALA A 327 15.94 -0.82 27.79
CA ALA A 327 14.61 -1.27 28.22
C ALA A 327 13.56 -0.13 28.42
N PRO A 328 13.84 0.96 29.17
CA PRO A 328 12.85 2.01 29.35
C PRO A 328 12.54 2.80 28.07
N TYR A 329 13.47 2.86 27.10
CA TYR A 329 13.28 3.54 25.83
C TYR A 329 12.53 2.65 24.83
N ILE A 330 12.83 1.34 24.83
CA ILE A 330 12.06 0.33 24.11
C ILE A 330 10.60 0.36 24.57
N GLN A 331 10.34 0.42 25.89
CA GLN A 331 8.96 0.52 26.41
C GLN A 331 8.24 1.77 25.89
N ARG A 332 8.92 2.92 25.80
CA ARG A 332 8.34 4.15 25.26
C ARG A 332 7.95 3.97 23.80
N SER A 333 8.81 3.36 22.99
CA SER A 333 8.52 3.09 21.59
C SER A 333 7.41 2.07 21.40
N ILE A 334 7.35 1.02 22.23
CA ILE A 334 6.23 0.06 22.24
C ILE A 334 4.91 0.79 22.54
N ASN A 335 4.85 1.56 23.62
CA ASN A 335 3.64 2.27 24.03
C ASN A 335 3.21 3.31 22.99
N ALA A 336 4.15 4.11 22.48
CA ALA A 336 3.87 5.14 21.49
C ALA A 336 3.42 4.54 20.15
N THR A 337 4.06 3.48 19.67
CA THR A 337 3.65 2.80 18.43
C THR A 337 2.27 2.18 18.58
N ARG A 338 2.03 1.49 19.70
CA ARG A 338 0.70 0.88 19.96
C ARG A 338 -0.39 1.94 20.04
N ASN A 339 -0.14 3.08 20.70
CA ASN A 339 -1.12 4.16 20.76
C ASN A 339 -1.28 4.91 19.41
N ALA A 340 -0.22 5.13 18.64
CA ALA A 340 -0.30 5.89 17.39
C ALA A 340 -1.05 5.14 16.27
N PHE A 341 -1.09 3.80 16.32
CA PHE A 341 -1.75 2.94 15.35
C PHE A 341 -2.98 2.19 15.91
N GLY A 342 -3.40 2.49 17.14
CA GLY A 342 -4.59 1.88 17.76
C GLY A 342 -4.45 0.39 18.09
N LEU A 343 -3.25 -0.06 18.42
CA LEU A 343 -2.96 -1.45 18.83
C LEU A 343 -3.09 -1.64 20.35
N ASP A 344 -3.16 -0.58 21.13
CA ASP A 344 -3.28 -0.62 22.59
C ASP A 344 -4.60 -1.24 23.06
N THR A 345 -5.67 -1.16 22.26
CA THR A 345 -6.97 -1.78 22.52
C THR A 345 -7.13 -3.19 21.95
N THR A 346 -6.04 -3.79 21.44
CA THR A 346 -6.07 -5.14 20.87
C THR A 346 -6.41 -6.18 21.94
N LYS A 347 -7.45 -6.99 21.71
CA LYS A 347 -7.82 -8.09 22.60
C LYS A 347 -7.03 -9.35 22.22
N VAL A 348 -6.13 -9.79 23.10
CA VAL A 348 -5.36 -11.02 22.90
C VAL A 348 -6.02 -12.14 23.70
N THR A 349 -6.39 -13.22 23.01
CA THR A 349 -6.99 -14.43 23.58
C THR A 349 -6.12 -15.62 23.19
N GLN A 350 -5.91 -16.54 24.13
CA GLN A 350 -5.20 -17.79 23.86
C GLN A 350 -6.12 -18.83 23.22
N TYR A 351 -5.70 -19.40 22.09
CA TYR A 351 -6.42 -20.46 21.37
C TYR A 351 -5.56 -21.73 21.30
N GLN A 352 -5.95 -22.76 22.07
CA GLN A 352 -5.13 -23.95 22.24
C GLN A 352 -4.95 -24.79 20.97
N ALA A 353 -5.94 -24.76 20.06
CA ALA A 353 -5.95 -25.53 18.82
C ALA A 353 -5.54 -27.01 19.01
N ASN A 354 -5.96 -27.64 20.11
CA ASN A 354 -5.51 -28.99 20.49
C ASN A 354 -6.32 -30.12 19.82
N GLN A 355 -7.40 -29.78 19.12
CA GLN A 355 -8.21 -30.75 18.41
C GLN A 355 -7.69 -30.96 16.99
N VAL A 356 -7.09 -32.13 16.75
CA VAL A 356 -6.53 -32.51 15.44
C VAL A 356 -7.43 -33.43 14.63
N THR A 357 -8.48 -34.00 15.24
CA THR A 357 -9.43 -34.91 14.60
C THR A 357 -10.78 -34.22 14.39
N PRO A 358 -11.36 -34.24 13.17
CA PRO A 358 -12.69 -33.69 12.89
C PRO A 358 -13.78 -34.25 13.82
N GLN A 359 -14.56 -33.39 14.47
CA GLN A 359 -15.67 -33.81 15.34
C GLN A 359 -17.00 -33.82 14.60
N ALA A 360 -18.00 -34.50 15.18
CA ALA A 360 -19.31 -34.61 14.57
C ALA A 360 -20.02 -33.25 14.39
N GLY A 361 -19.78 -32.30 15.30
CA GLY A 361 -20.39 -30.98 15.28
C GLY A 361 -19.90 -30.07 14.15
N LEU A 362 -18.74 -30.37 13.53
CA LEU A 362 -18.19 -29.63 12.40
C LEU A 362 -19.18 -29.44 11.25
N THR A 363 -20.04 -30.44 11.01
CA THR A 363 -21.06 -30.38 9.95
C THR A 363 -22.22 -29.43 10.28
N SER A 364 -22.46 -29.14 11.55
CA SER A 364 -23.48 -28.21 12.04
C SER A 364 -22.94 -26.85 12.47
N ASP A 365 -21.62 -26.67 12.48
CA ASP A 365 -20.96 -25.43 12.86
C ASP A 365 -21.26 -24.31 11.85
N ILE A 366 -21.72 -23.16 12.35
CA ILE A 366 -22.17 -22.04 11.53
C ILE A 366 -20.99 -21.44 10.75
N SER A 367 -19.83 -21.30 11.38
CA SER A 367 -18.63 -20.74 10.75
C SER A 367 -18.10 -21.67 9.66
N ALA A 368 -18.09 -22.98 9.92
CA ALA A 368 -17.70 -23.98 8.93
C ALA A 368 -18.63 -23.99 7.71
N GLN A 369 -19.93 -23.80 7.88
CA GLN A 369 -20.92 -23.73 6.78
C GLN A 369 -20.89 -22.40 6.00
N ASN A 370 -20.35 -21.34 6.60
CA ASN A 370 -20.21 -20.02 5.97
C ASN A 370 -18.83 -19.79 5.35
N ALA A 371 -17.97 -20.82 5.28
CA ALA A 371 -16.69 -20.69 4.59
C ALA A 371 -16.92 -20.25 3.13
N ARG A 372 -16.26 -19.14 2.74
CA ARG A 372 -16.42 -18.55 1.41
C ARG A 372 -15.88 -19.50 0.34
N LEU A 373 -16.69 -19.74 -0.68
CA LEU A 373 -16.34 -20.48 -1.88
C LEU A 373 -16.09 -19.55 -3.06
N VAL A 374 -16.93 -18.52 -3.24
CA VAL A 374 -16.85 -17.51 -4.30
C VAL A 374 -15.73 -16.53 -3.95
N ASP A 375 -14.61 -16.60 -4.67
CA ASP A 375 -13.45 -15.77 -4.40
C ASP A 375 -13.52 -14.44 -5.19
N PRO A 376 -13.67 -13.28 -4.53
CA PRO A 376 -13.77 -11.98 -5.21
C PRO A 376 -12.56 -11.64 -6.10
N GLN A 377 -11.41 -12.28 -5.86
CA GLN A 377 -10.19 -12.04 -6.64
C GLN A 377 -10.18 -12.79 -7.98
N LEU A 378 -10.92 -13.90 -8.09
CA LEU A 378 -10.88 -14.79 -9.25
C LEU A 378 -12.18 -14.76 -10.08
N VAL A 379 -13.31 -14.48 -9.44
CA VAL A 379 -14.63 -14.67 -10.08
C VAL A 379 -15.15 -13.46 -10.87
N SER A 380 -14.40 -12.36 -10.96
CA SER A 380 -14.84 -11.19 -11.75
C SER A 380 -15.19 -11.58 -13.19
N GLN A 381 -14.37 -12.40 -13.85
CA GLN A 381 -14.66 -12.83 -15.21
C GLN A 381 -15.87 -13.78 -15.30
N ALA A 382 -16.19 -14.52 -14.23
CA ALA A 382 -17.41 -15.31 -14.16
C ALA A 382 -18.66 -14.43 -14.01
N PHE A 383 -18.57 -13.34 -13.24
CA PHE A 383 -19.60 -12.30 -13.18
C PHE A 383 -19.78 -11.65 -14.56
N THR A 384 -18.69 -11.19 -15.18
CA THR A 384 -18.72 -10.61 -16.53
C THR A 384 -19.36 -11.57 -17.53
N GLN A 385 -18.90 -12.81 -17.65
CA GLN A 385 -19.48 -13.72 -18.66
C GLN A 385 -20.95 -14.06 -18.42
N SER A 386 -21.37 -14.19 -17.16
CA SER A 386 -22.74 -14.62 -16.83
C SER A 386 -23.74 -13.47 -16.81
N GLN A 387 -23.28 -12.25 -16.53
CA GLN A 387 -24.13 -11.09 -16.27
C GLN A 387 -23.89 -9.95 -17.27
N GLN A 388 -23.01 -10.12 -18.26
CA GLN A 388 -22.88 -9.20 -19.40
C GLN A 388 -23.98 -9.51 -20.42
N SER A 389 -25.03 -8.69 -20.46
CA SER A 389 -25.97 -8.74 -21.59
C SER A 389 -25.37 -8.13 -22.88
N ARG A 390 -24.27 -7.37 -22.74
CA ARG A 390 -23.53 -6.72 -23.83
C ARG A 390 -22.04 -6.85 -23.59
N GLY A 391 -21.25 -7.04 -24.65
CA GLY A 391 -19.80 -7.30 -24.54
C GLY A 391 -18.96 -6.14 -23.99
N PHE A 392 -19.54 -4.94 -23.84
CA PHE A 392 -18.87 -3.81 -23.20
C PHE A 392 -19.11 -3.70 -21.70
N TYR A 393 -20.02 -4.51 -21.12
CA TYR A 393 -20.19 -4.55 -19.68
C TYR A 393 -19.05 -5.32 -19.01
N ASP A 394 -18.61 -4.83 -17.87
CA ASP A 394 -17.50 -5.37 -17.11
C ASP A 394 -17.68 -5.12 -15.61
N PHE A 395 -17.11 -6.00 -14.78
CA PHE A 395 -17.13 -5.89 -13.31
C PHE A 395 -15.74 -5.56 -12.72
N GLY A 396 -14.81 -5.08 -13.54
CA GLY A 396 -13.45 -4.75 -13.12
C GLY A 396 -12.56 -5.97 -12.95
N LYS A 397 -11.35 -5.77 -12.41
CA LYS A 397 -10.37 -6.84 -12.20
C LYS A 397 -10.64 -7.67 -10.94
N LYS A 398 -11.33 -7.09 -9.98
CA LYS A 398 -11.56 -7.60 -8.63
C LYS A 398 -12.97 -7.19 -8.20
N LEU A 399 -13.63 -8.07 -7.43
CA LEU A 399 -14.92 -7.79 -6.81
C LEU A 399 -14.76 -7.47 -5.32
N ASP A 400 -15.85 -7.05 -4.69
CA ASP A 400 -15.91 -6.74 -3.27
C ASP A 400 -16.69 -7.78 -2.48
N VAL A 401 -16.56 -7.71 -1.15
CA VAL A 401 -17.37 -8.50 -0.22
C VAL A 401 -18.07 -7.56 0.74
N ASP A 402 -19.36 -7.80 0.92
CA ASP A 402 -20.20 -7.07 1.86
C ASP A 402 -21.25 -8.00 2.50
N ARG A 403 -21.97 -7.52 3.51
CA ARG A 403 -22.98 -8.28 4.24
C ARG A 403 -24.38 -7.75 3.96
N TYR A 404 -25.31 -8.66 3.68
CA TYR A 404 -26.73 -8.33 3.50
C TYR A 404 -27.59 -9.24 4.34
N THR A 405 -28.71 -8.69 4.82
CA THR A 405 -29.73 -9.44 5.56
C THR A 405 -30.88 -9.76 4.62
N VAL A 406 -30.92 -11.01 4.14
CA VAL A 406 -31.98 -11.48 3.25
C VAL A 406 -32.83 -12.50 4.00
N ALA A 407 -34.15 -12.34 3.98
CA ALA A 407 -35.10 -13.19 4.70
C ALA A 407 -34.77 -13.38 6.20
N GLY A 408 -34.26 -12.33 6.85
CA GLY A 408 -33.90 -12.34 8.28
C GLY A 408 -32.57 -13.02 8.61
N LYS A 409 -31.80 -13.48 7.62
CA LYS A 409 -30.46 -14.06 7.81
C LYS A 409 -29.39 -13.16 7.20
N THR A 410 -28.43 -12.74 8.02
CA THR A 410 -27.25 -12.00 7.56
C THR A 410 -26.20 -12.98 7.04
N SER A 411 -25.76 -12.78 5.80
CA SER A 411 -24.67 -13.55 5.16
C SER A 411 -23.73 -12.59 4.43
N ASP A 412 -22.52 -13.05 4.12
CA ASP A 412 -21.61 -12.36 3.23
C ASP A 412 -21.92 -12.67 1.75
N TYR A 413 -21.77 -11.65 0.92
CA TYR A 413 -22.02 -11.67 -0.51
C TYR A 413 -20.81 -11.10 -1.23
N VAL A 414 -20.43 -11.72 -2.34
CA VAL A 414 -19.52 -11.11 -3.30
C VAL A 414 -20.34 -10.18 -4.18
N VAL A 415 -19.95 -8.92 -4.26
CA VAL A 415 -20.67 -7.85 -4.96
C VAL A 415 -19.81 -7.22 -6.04
N GLY A 416 -20.45 -6.80 -7.13
CA GLY A 416 -19.80 -6.09 -8.23
C GLY A 416 -20.75 -5.09 -8.88
N ALA A 417 -20.21 -3.93 -9.23
CA ALA A 417 -20.91 -2.93 -10.02
C ALA A 417 -20.79 -3.28 -11.52
N ARG A 418 -21.91 -3.39 -12.24
CA ARG A 418 -21.89 -3.62 -13.69
C ARG A 418 -21.61 -2.30 -14.39
N GLU A 419 -20.36 -2.07 -14.78
CA GLU A 419 -19.93 -0.84 -15.44
C GLU A 419 -19.71 -1.02 -16.95
N ILE A 420 -19.67 0.09 -17.69
CA ILE A 420 -19.23 0.09 -19.09
C ILE A 420 -17.72 0.21 -19.13
N ASN A 421 -17.08 -0.70 -19.87
CA ASN A 421 -15.66 -0.62 -20.20
C ASN A 421 -15.49 -0.13 -21.65
N ASP A 422 -14.98 1.09 -21.81
CA ASP A 422 -14.77 1.75 -23.10
C ASP A 422 -13.85 0.97 -24.04
N ASP A 423 -12.87 0.23 -23.51
CA ASP A 423 -11.91 -0.53 -24.32
C ASP A 423 -12.57 -1.73 -25.02
N LYS A 424 -13.69 -2.21 -24.47
CA LYS A 424 -14.49 -3.32 -25.00
C LYS A 424 -15.54 -2.89 -26.02
N LEU A 425 -15.71 -1.59 -26.27
CA LEU A 425 -16.56 -1.09 -27.35
C LEU A 425 -15.99 -1.52 -28.72
N THR A 426 -16.87 -1.89 -29.66
CA THR A 426 -16.46 -2.23 -31.03
C THR A 426 -15.86 -1.01 -31.75
N THR A 427 -15.13 -1.22 -32.84
CA THR A 427 -14.55 -0.11 -33.64
C THR A 427 -15.60 0.88 -34.14
N GLN A 428 -16.80 0.41 -34.48
CA GLN A 428 -17.93 1.26 -34.87
C GLN A 428 -18.48 2.06 -33.68
N GLN A 429 -18.49 1.46 -32.48
CA GLN A 429 -18.96 2.09 -31.25
C GLN A 429 -17.94 3.08 -30.65
N ARG A 430 -16.63 2.92 -30.91
CA ARG A 430 -15.57 3.76 -30.33
C ARG A 430 -15.39 5.15 -30.94
N ASN A 431 -16.38 5.65 -31.68
CA ASN A 431 -16.37 7.05 -32.12
C ASN A 431 -16.64 7.99 -30.93
N TRP A 432 -16.20 9.25 -31.04
CA TRP A 432 -16.31 10.25 -29.98
C TRP A 432 -17.74 10.41 -29.45
N LEU A 433 -18.72 10.49 -30.34
CA LEU A 433 -20.12 10.68 -29.98
C LEU A 433 -20.61 9.55 -29.09
N ASN A 434 -20.37 8.30 -29.49
CA ASN A 434 -20.84 7.15 -28.75
C ASN A 434 -20.13 7.02 -27.39
N ARG A 435 -18.81 7.16 -27.34
CA ARG A 435 -18.03 7.05 -26.10
C ARG A 435 -18.42 8.10 -25.06
N HIS A 436 -18.70 9.33 -25.51
CA HIS A 436 -18.90 10.44 -24.58
C HIS A 436 -20.36 10.85 -24.40
N THR A 437 -21.30 10.37 -25.22
CA THR A 437 -22.72 10.83 -25.15
C THR A 437 -23.76 9.72 -25.18
N VAL A 438 -23.39 8.50 -25.57
CA VAL A 438 -24.32 7.36 -25.64
C VAL A 438 -24.01 6.33 -24.55
N TYR A 439 -22.77 5.82 -24.51
CA TYR A 439 -22.31 4.85 -23.52
C TYR A 439 -21.75 5.56 -22.29
N THR A 440 -22.64 6.23 -21.55
CA THR A 440 -22.25 7.15 -20.46
C THR A 440 -22.23 6.51 -19.09
N HIS A 441 -22.92 5.39 -18.85
CA HIS A 441 -23.08 4.82 -17.51
C HIS A 441 -23.26 3.29 -17.52
N GLY A 442 -22.86 2.66 -16.42
CA GLY A 442 -23.18 1.25 -16.10
C GLY A 442 -24.57 1.08 -15.50
N TYR A 443 -24.96 -0.17 -15.20
CA TYR A 443 -26.29 -0.49 -14.70
C TYR A 443 -26.31 -1.70 -13.76
N GLY A 444 -26.52 -1.46 -12.47
CA GLY A 444 -26.89 -2.47 -11.47
C GLY A 444 -25.76 -2.90 -10.54
N LEU A 445 -26.15 -3.33 -9.34
CA LEU A 445 -25.30 -3.98 -8.36
C LEU A 445 -25.60 -5.48 -8.34
N VAL A 446 -24.66 -6.29 -8.83
CA VAL A 446 -24.82 -7.75 -8.89
C VAL A 446 -24.16 -8.38 -7.68
N ALA A 447 -24.88 -9.26 -7.01
CA ALA A 447 -24.40 -9.96 -5.82
C ALA A 447 -24.60 -11.48 -5.93
N ALA A 448 -23.72 -12.23 -5.27
CA ALA A 448 -23.84 -13.68 -5.07
C ALA A 448 -23.44 -14.07 -3.64
N PRO A 449 -24.17 -14.97 -2.94
CA PRO A 449 -23.76 -15.45 -1.63
C PRO A 449 -22.36 -16.06 -1.68
N ALA A 450 -21.52 -15.70 -0.72
CA ALA A 450 -20.10 -16.05 -0.73
C ALA A 450 -19.86 -17.57 -0.64
N ASN A 451 -20.76 -18.34 -0.04
CA ASN A 451 -20.62 -19.77 0.21
C ASN A 451 -21.39 -20.68 -0.78
N GLN A 452 -21.98 -20.12 -1.85
CA GLN A 452 -22.85 -20.87 -2.76
C GLN A 452 -22.43 -20.77 -4.22
N VAL A 453 -22.30 -21.92 -4.87
CA VAL A 453 -22.13 -22.06 -6.32
C VAL A 453 -23.18 -22.98 -6.91
N VAL A 454 -23.46 -22.81 -8.20
CA VAL A 454 -24.51 -23.49 -8.97
C VAL A 454 -24.05 -23.75 -10.40
N CYS A 455 -24.86 -24.48 -11.18
CA CYS A 455 -24.75 -24.57 -12.64
C CYS A 455 -23.34 -24.85 -13.18
N GLY A 456 -22.67 -25.86 -12.60
CA GLY A 456 -21.34 -26.29 -13.04
C GLY A 456 -20.17 -25.47 -12.49
N GLY A 457 -20.38 -24.67 -11.44
CA GLY A 457 -19.33 -23.95 -10.72
C GLY A 457 -19.43 -22.41 -10.80
N LEU A 458 -20.55 -21.88 -11.29
CA LEU A 458 -20.82 -20.45 -11.34
C LEU A 458 -21.34 -19.93 -9.98
N PRO A 459 -21.10 -18.65 -9.65
CA PRO A 459 -21.75 -18.01 -8.51
C PRO A 459 -23.28 -18.04 -8.63
N TYR A 460 -23.98 -18.17 -7.51
CA TYR A 460 -25.44 -18.05 -7.47
C TYR A 460 -25.86 -16.59 -7.39
N PHE A 461 -26.37 -16.02 -8.49
CA PHE A 461 -26.70 -14.60 -8.56
C PHE A 461 -28.05 -14.27 -7.91
N VAL A 462 -28.10 -13.20 -7.11
CA VAL A 462 -29.31 -12.82 -6.35
C VAL A 462 -29.83 -11.40 -6.61
N SER A 463 -29.07 -10.55 -7.31
CA SER A 463 -29.43 -9.15 -7.56
C SER A 463 -28.87 -8.61 -8.87
N GLY A 464 -29.38 -7.46 -9.30
CA GLY A 464 -28.82 -6.70 -10.42
C GLY A 464 -29.20 -7.25 -11.79
N PHE A 465 -30.33 -7.96 -11.90
CA PHE A 465 -30.86 -8.49 -13.16
C PHE A 465 -31.32 -7.34 -14.09
N LEU A 466 -31.07 -7.44 -15.40
CA LEU A 466 -31.54 -6.47 -16.41
C LEU A 466 -32.92 -6.83 -16.96
N GLY A 467 -33.34 -8.10 -16.84
CA GLY A 467 -34.65 -8.60 -17.26
C GLY A 467 -34.92 -10.03 -16.82
N ASP A 468 -36.09 -10.57 -17.20
CA ASP A 468 -36.51 -11.95 -16.89
C ASP A 468 -35.57 -12.99 -17.49
N GLU A 469 -34.95 -12.71 -18.64
CA GLU A 469 -34.04 -13.64 -19.31
C GLU A 469 -32.69 -13.83 -18.59
N ASP A 470 -32.25 -12.85 -17.80
CA ASP A 470 -31.04 -12.97 -16.97
C ASP A 470 -31.24 -13.94 -15.80
N ARG A 471 -32.51 -14.28 -15.50
CA ARG A 471 -32.88 -15.20 -14.42
C ARG A 471 -32.92 -16.63 -14.93
N GLN A 472 -31.76 -17.24 -15.06
CA GLN A 472 -31.66 -18.65 -15.40
C GLN A 472 -32.14 -19.53 -14.23
N ALA A 473 -33.10 -20.42 -14.52
CA ALA A 473 -33.67 -21.35 -13.54
C ALA A 473 -32.56 -22.17 -12.85
N ASN A 474 -32.59 -22.18 -11.51
CA ASN A 474 -31.62 -22.84 -10.62
C ASN A 474 -30.20 -22.24 -10.62
N CYS A 475 -29.89 -21.22 -11.42
CA CYS A 475 -28.60 -20.52 -11.41
C CYS A 475 -28.67 -19.12 -10.77
N SER A 476 -29.88 -18.63 -10.52
CA SER A 476 -30.16 -17.31 -9.95
C SER A 476 -31.40 -17.35 -9.05
N SER A 477 -31.61 -16.30 -8.25
CA SER A 477 -32.84 -16.13 -7.48
C SER A 477 -34.04 -15.82 -8.37
N ALA A 478 -35.23 -16.22 -7.92
CA ALA A 478 -36.47 -15.97 -8.64
C ALA A 478 -36.83 -14.47 -8.68
N SER A 479 -36.37 -13.70 -7.71
CA SER A 479 -36.57 -12.25 -7.59
C SER A 479 -35.28 -11.58 -7.13
N ASP A 480 -35.15 -10.29 -7.40
CA ASP A 480 -34.05 -9.50 -6.84
C ASP A 480 -34.16 -9.47 -5.30
N GLN A 481 -33.09 -9.91 -4.62
CA GLN A 481 -33.01 -9.97 -3.16
C GLN A 481 -32.34 -8.74 -2.55
N ILE A 482 -31.62 -7.94 -3.35
CA ILE A 482 -30.93 -6.70 -2.94
C ILE A 482 -31.35 -5.61 -3.95
N PRO A 483 -32.61 -5.15 -3.88
CA PRO A 483 -33.14 -4.24 -4.88
C PRO A 483 -32.48 -2.87 -4.80
N VAL A 484 -32.18 -2.30 -5.96
CA VAL A 484 -31.68 -0.93 -6.11
C VAL A 484 -32.63 -0.16 -7.02
N GLU A 485 -33.27 0.88 -6.48
CA GLU A 485 -34.22 1.73 -7.21
C GLU A 485 -33.53 2.62 -8.26
N GLN A 486 -32.32 3.09 -7.97
CA GLN A 486 -31.46 3.79 -8.92
C GLN A 486 -30.19 2.97 -9.23
N PRO A 487 -30.24 2.08 -10.24
CA PRO A 487 -29.12 1.19 -10.57
C PRO A 487 -28.06 1.80 -11.48
N ARG A 488 -28.26 3.02 -12.00
CA ARG A 488 -27.35 3.63 -12.99
C ARG A 488 -26.06 4.12 -12.35
N ILE A 489 -24.92 3.78 -12.97
CA ILE A 489 -23.57 4.05 -12.47
C ILE A 489 -22.86 5.01 -13.43
N TYR A 490 -22.99 6.31 -13.19
CA TYR A 490 -22.22 7.35 -13.90
C TYR A 490 -20.83 7.54 -13.31
N TYR A 491 -20.67 7.22 -12.02
CA TYR A 491 -19.45 7.33 -11.25
C TYR A 491 -19.06 5.95 -10.74
N GLY A 492 -17.94 5.41 -11.20
CA GLY A 492 -17.46 4.07 -10.89
C GLY A 492 -16.01 3.87 -11.32
N GLU A 493 -15.45 2.71 -11.04
CA GLU A 493 -14.02 2.42 -11.20
C GLU A 493 -13.61 2.18 -12.66
N GLN A 494 -14.54 1.74 -13.52
CA GLN A 494 -14.30 1.59 -14.95
C GLN A 494 -14.60 2.88 -15.73
N SER A 495 -15.27 3.84 -15.09
CA SER A 495 -15.69 5.12 -15.66
C SER A 495 -14.52 6.12 -15.79
N THR A 496 -13.43 5.76 -16.48
CA THR A 496 -12.20 6.58 -16.54
C THR A 496 -12.25 7.73 -17.56
N GLU A 497 -13.11 7.63 -18.57
CA GLU A 497 -13.31 8.66 -19.60
C GLU A 497 -14.39 9.67 -19.19
N TYR A 498 -14.34 10.89 -19.74
CA TYR A 498 -15.38 11.88 -19.48
C TYR A 498 -16.69 11.54 -20.21
N ALA A 499 -17.82 11.95 -19.64
CA ALA A 499 -19.15 11.83 -20.24
C ALA A 499 -19.82 13.20 -20.35
N ILE A 500 -20.57 13.41 -21.43
CA ILE A 500 -21.40 14.57 -21.69
C ILE A 500 -22.84 14.10 -21.74
N VAL A 501 -23.62 14.55 -20.77
CA VAL A 501 -25.01 14.14 -20.58
C VAL A 501 -25.95 15.33 -20.77
N GLY A 502 -27.24 15.06 -20.86
CA GLY A 502 -28.28 16.08 -20.92
C GLY A 502 -28.71 16.45 -22.34
N GLN A 503 -30.01 16.73 -22.45
CA GLN A 503 -30.68 17.00 -23.73
C GLN A 503 -31.66 18.17 -23.59
N THR A 504 -31.82 18.94 -24.67
CA THR A 504 -32.74 20.10 -24.72
C THR A 504 -34.21 19.70 -24.73
N ASP A 505 -34.53 18.59 -25.41
CA ASP A 505 -35.84 17.95 -25.37
C ASP A 505 -35.83 16.84 -24.30
N LYS A 506 -36.58 17.05 -23.22
CA LYS A 506 -36.69 16.10 -22.09
C LYS A 506 -37.29 14.74 -22.49
N ASN A 507 -38.04 14.68 -23.59
CA ASN A 507 -38.63 13.44 -24.07
C ASN A 507 -37.68 12.65 -24.97
N LYS A 508 -36.59 13.28 -25.44
CA LYS A 508 -35.59 12.64 -26.30
C LYS A 508 -34.53 11.98 -25.43
N LYS A 509 -34.66 10.66 -25.28
CA LYS A 509 -33.66 9.82 -24.62
C LYS A 509 -32.50 9.51 -25.57
N VAL A 510 -31.25 9.75 -25.14
CA VAL A 510 -30.06 9.67 -26.02
C VAL A 510 -28.93 8.80 -25.47
N GLU A 511 -28.99 8.43 -24.20
CA GLU A 511 -27.99 7.59 -23.54
C GLU A 511 -28.49 6.15 -23.54
N PHE A 512 -27.60 5.20 -23.79
CA PHE A 512 -27.91 3.78 -23.64
C PHE A 512 -28.10 3.47 -22.14
N ASP A 513 -29.21 2.81 -21.78
CA ASP A 513 -29.53 2.47 -20.38
C ASP A 513 -29.35 0.97 -20.14
N ARG A 514 -30.15 0.16 -20.84
CA ARG A 514 -30.07 -1.30 -20.80
C ARG A 514 -30.70 -1.92 -22.05
N PRO A 515 -30.44 -3.21 -22.33
CA PRO A 515 -31.21 -3.97 -23.33
C PRO A 515 -32.70 -4.04 -22.95
N GLN A 516 -33.59 -4.06 -23.94
CA GLN A 516 -35.03 -4.24 -23.67
C GLN A 516 -35.36 -5.70 -23.35
N GLU A 517 -36.17 -5.91 -22.31
CA GLU A 517 -36.57 -7.24 -21.82
C GLU A 517 -37.29 -8.10 -22.86
N SER A 518 -38.11 -7.49 -23.73
CA SER A 518 -38.91 -8.20 -24.75
C SER A 518 -38.22 -8.34 -26.12
N ASN A 519 -37.09 -7.66 -26.33
CA ASN A 519 -36.37 -7.69 -27.60
C ASN A 519 -34.89 -7.38 -27.38
N ASN A 520 -34.07 -8.42 -27.37
CA ASN A 520 -32.63 -8.31 -27.18
C ASN A 520 -31.89 -7.48 -28.24
N ASN A 521 -32.52 -7.14 -29.37
CA ASN A 521 -31.94 -6.24 -30.38
C ASN A 521 -32.36 -4.78 -30.20
N ALA A 522 -33.25 -4.48 -29.26
CA ALA A 522 -33.70 -3.14 -28.95
C ALA A 522 -33.08 -2.64 -27.64
N GLU A 523 -32.89 -1.33 -27.56
CA GLU A 523 -32.25 -0.67 -26.44
C GLU A 523 -33.29 0.16 -25.69
N GLU A 524 -33.30 0.06 -24.36
CA GLU A 524 -33.90 1.06 -23.51
C GLU A 524 -32.92 2.22 -23.39
N LEU A 525 -33.42 3.43 -23.65
CA LEU A 525 -32.63 4.65 -23.58
C LEU A 525 -32.99 5.43 -22.32
N TYR A 526 -32.06 6.26 -21.89
CA TYR A 526 -32.21 7.20 -20.79
C TYR A 526 -31.63 8.58 -21.13
N THR A 527 -31.89 9.56 -20.30
CA THR A 527 -31.17 10.83 -20.30
C THR A 527 -31.05 11.29 -18.88
N TYR A 528 -29.83 11.59 -18.48
CA TYR A 528 -29.48 11.97 -17.13
C TYR A 528 -30.33 13.16 -16.63
N ASP A 529 -30.99 12.98 -15.49
CA ASP A 529 -31.77 14.01 -14.81
C ASP A 529 -31.19 14.42 -13.45
N GLY A 530 -30.11 13.76 -13.01
CA GLY A 530 -29.43 14.03 -11.76
C GLY A 530 -28.70 15.38 -11.72
N LYS A 531 -28.16 15.69 -10.54
CA LYS A 531 -27.51 16.98 -10.28
C LYS A 531 -26.07 17.06 -10.79
N GLY A 532 -25.37 15.92 -10.81
CA GLY A 532 -23.95 15.82 -11.11
C GLY A 532 -23.53 16.33 -12.50
N GLY A 533 -22.25 16.68 -12.61
CA GLY A 533 -21.62 17.17 -13.82
C GLY A 533 -21.61 18.70 -13.95
N VAL A 534 -20.49 19.22 -14.48
CA VAL A 534 -20.29 20.66 -14.69
C VAL A 534 -21.11 21.13 -15.89
N PRO A 535 -21.97 22.16 -15.78
CA PRO A 535 -22.73 22.64 -16.92
C PRO A 535 -21.81 23.22 -18.00
N VAL A 536 -21.88 22.71 -19.22
CA VAL A 536 -21.04 23.12 -20.38
C VAL A 536 -21.85 23.78 -21.49
N GLY A 537 -23.07 24.23 -21.20
CA GLY A 537 -23.95 24.84 -22.19
C GLY A 537 -23.44 26.11 -22.85
N SER A 538 -22.66 26.94 -22.14
CA SER A 538 -22.16 28.23 -22.65
C SER A 538 -20.93 28.08 -23.55
N PHE A 539 -20.82 28.90 -24.60
CA PHE A 539 -19.66 28.93 -25.50
C PHE A 539 -18.31 29.04 -24.79
N LEU A 540 -18.19 29.92 -23.78
CA LEU A 540 -16.93 30.07 -23.02
C LEU A 540 -16.52 28.79 -22.30
N ARG A 541 -17.46 28.10 -21.64
CA ARG A 541 -17.18 26.82 -20.97
C ARG A 541 -16.81 25.73 -21.97
N ARG A 542 -17.49 25.67 -23.13
CA ARG A 542 -17.13 24.75 -24.21
C ARG A 542 -15.72 25.02 -24.73
N LEU A 543 -15.33 26.29 -24.91
CA LEU A 543 -13.98 26.67 -25.32
C LEU A 543 -12.94 26.25 -24.27
N VAL A 544 -13.20 26.53 -23.01
CA VAL A 544 -12.31 26.12 -21.90
C VAL A 544 -12.13 24.60 -21.87
N PHE A 545 -13.23 23.83 -21.92
CA PHE A 545 -13.14 22.37 -21.91
C PHE A 545 -12.56 21.78 -23.20
N SER A 546 -12.75 22.44 -24.35
CA SER A 546 -12.08 22.05 -25.60
C SER A 546 -10.55 22.16 -25.49
N ILE A 547 -10.03 23.14 -24.74
CA ILE A 547 -8.60 23.27 -24.48
C ILE A 547 -8.16 22.29 -23.38
N LYS A 548 -8.91 22.17 -22.27
CA LYS A 548 -8.58 21.30 -21.14
C LYS A 548 -8.49 19.82 -21.54
N LEU A 549 -9.45 19.35 -22.33
CA LEU A 549 -9.53 17.95 -22.78
C LEU A 549 -8.92 17.76 -24.18
N THR A 550 -8.39 18.83 -24.79
CA THR A 550 -7.83 18.81 -26.16
C THR A 550 -8.82 18.22 -27.18
N GLU A 551 -10.08 18.63 -27.11
CA GLU A 551 -11.18 18.05 -27.88
C GLU A 551 -12.03 19.15 -28.56
N SER A 552 -12.07 19.15 -29.89
CA SER A 552 -12.77 20.17 -30.67
C SER A 552 -14.29 19.95 -30.71
N ASN A 553 -14.77 18.72 -30.50
CA ASN A 553 -16.18 18.37 -30.54
C ASN A 553 -17.02 19.10 -29.50
N PHE A 554 -16.43 19.62 -28.42
CA PHE A 554 -17.11 20.54 -27.48
C PHE A 554 -17.70 21.78 -28.17
N LEU A 555 -17.07 22.24 -29.26
CA LEU A 555 -17.49 23.41 -30.03
C LEU A 555 -18.28 23.03 -31.30
N LEU A 556 -18.00 21.85 -31.87
CA LEU A 556 -18.47 21.45 -33.19
C LEU A 556 -19.66 20.46 -33.19
N SER A 557 -19.85 19.72 -32.10
CA SER A 557 -20.91 18.69 -32.03
C SER A 557 -22.21 19.23 -31.45
N ASP A 558 -23.32 18.97 -32.14
CA ASP A 558 -24.68 19.30 -31.67
C ASP A 558 -25.11 18.47 -30.44
N ALA A 559 -24.41 17.38 -30.14
CA ALA A 559 -24.63 16.63 -28.91
C ALA A 559 -24.31 17.47 -27.67
N VAL A 560 -23.38 18.44 -27.79
CA VAL A 560 -23.11 19.43 -26.74
C VAL A 560 -24.07 20.60 -26.92
N ASN A 561 -25.10 20.62 -26.09
CA ASN A 561 -26.20 21.58 -26.16
C ASN A 561 -26.24 22.47 -24.90
N LYS A 562 -27.21 23.38 -24.81
CA LYS A 562 -27.29 24.38 -23.72
C LYS A 562 -27.56 23.76 -22.35
N ASP A 563 -28.15 22.57 -22.31
CA ASP A 563 -28.51 21.84 -21.10
C ASP A 563 -27.49 20.72 -20.78
N SER A 564 -26.40 20.62 -21.56
CA SER A 564 -25.39 19.59 -21.36
C SER A 564 -24.55 19.80 -20.11
N LYS A 565 -24.24 18.70 -19.43
CA LYS A 565 -23.32 18.61 -18.30
C LYS A 565 -22.14 17.70 -18.63
N LEU A 566 -20.96 18.06 -18.15
CA LEU A 566 -19.72 17.31 -18.32
C LEU A 566 -19.31 16.65 -17.00
N MET A 567 -19.17 15.33 -17.01
CA MET A 567 -18.63 14.53 -15.92
C MET A 567 -17.23 14.06 -16.33
N TYR A 568 -16.18 14.49 -15.63
CA TYR A 568 -14.80 14.22 -16.07
C TYR A 568 -13.84 13.77 -14.95
N ILE A 569 -14.28 13.77 -13.69
CA ILE A 569 -13.62 13.06 -12.59
C ILE A 569 -14.67 12.10 -12.08
N ARG A 570 -14.65 10.88 -12.60
CA ARG A 570 -15.74 9.92 -12.43
C ARG A 570 -15.37 8.74 -11.53
N ASP A 571 -14.08 8.41 -11.45
CA ASP A 571 -13.52 7.48 -10.47
C ASP A 571 -13.80 7.95 -9.02
N PRO A 572 -14.52 7.15 -8.20
CA PRO A 572 -14.88 7.51 -6.84
C PRO A 572 -13.67 7.90 -5.98
N ARG A 573 -12.57 7.15 -6.08
CA ARG A 573 -11.35 7.39 -5.30
C ARG A 573 -10.72 8.73 -5.63
N SER A 574 -10.54 9.02 -6.92
CA SER A 574 -10.00 10.29 -7.41
C SER A 574 -10.87 11.48 -7.02
N ARG A 575 -12.20 11.33 -6.98
CA ARG A 575 -13.11 12.39 -6.50
C ARG A 575 -12.87 12.68 -5.01
N VAL A 576 -12.84 11.64 -4.17
CA VAL A 576 -12.61 11.80 -2.73
C VAL A 576 -11.23 12.41 -2.45
N GLU A 577 -10.18 11.93 -3.12
CA GLU A 577 -8.82 12.45 -2.98
C GLU A 577 -8.73 13.94 -3.36
N LYS A 578 -9.51 14.37 -4.35
CA LYS A 578 -9.55 15.78 -4.77
C LYS A 578 -10.34 16.67 -3.81
N VAL A 579 -11.47 16.21 -3.24
CA VAL A 579 -12.22 17.00 -2.24
C VAL A 579 -11.53 17.05 -0.87
N ALA A 580 -10.77 16.01 -0.51
CA ALA A 580 -10.09 15.89 0.76
C ALA A 580 -8.59 15.58 0.59
N PRO A 581 -7.78 16.49 -0.01
CA PRO A 581 -6.37 16.25 -0.34
C PRO A 581 -5.45 16.14 0.90
N PHE A 582 -6.03 16.28 2.09
CA PHE A 582 -5.36 16.14 3.38
C PHE A 582 -5.54 14.74 4.00
N LEU A 583 -6.46 13.93 3.48
CA LEU A 583 -6.62 12.52 3.88
C LEU A 583 -5.78 11.63 2.97
N THR A 584 -5.32 10.51 3.53
CA THR A 584 -4.81 9.39 2.74
C THR A 584 -6.01 8.48 2.47
N ILE A 585 -6.40 8.32 1.21
CA ILE A 585 -7.57 7.51 0.82
C ILE A 585 -7.14 6.05 0.61
N ASP A 586 -7.97 5.13 1.10
CA ASP A 586 -7.82 3.68 0.95
C ASP A 586 -7.64 3.24 -0.50
N GLY A 587 -6.96 2.11 -0.67
CA GLY A 587 -6.66 1.55 -1.98
C GLY A 587 -7.86 0.88 -2.67
N ASP A 588 -8.96 0.62 -1.96
CA ASP A 588 -10.02 -0.27 -2.43
C ASP A 588 -11.43 0.29 -2.12
N PRO A 589 -11.98 1.17 -2.97
CA PRO A 589 -13.39 1.58 -2.85
C PRO A 589 -14.30 0.37 -3.03
N TYR A 590 -15.44 0.36 -2.35
CA TYR A 590 -16.41 -0.74 -2.47
C TYR A 590 -17.84 -0.25 -2.67
N PRO A 591 -18.63 -0.90 -3.53
CA PRO A 591 -20.02 -0.52 -3.76
C PRO A 591 -20.94 -1.22 -2.75
N ALA A 592 -21.94 -0.49 -2.26
CA ALA A 592 -23.01 -1.02 -1.42
C ALA A 592 -24.38 -0.49 -1.90
N ALA A 593 -25.43 -1.29 -1.71
CA ALA A 593 -26.80 -0.84 -1.88
C ALA A 593 -27.26 -0.16 -0.59
N VAL A 594 -27.42 1.17 -0.62
CA VAL A 594 -27.79 2.01 0.52
C VAL A 594 -28.99 2.85 0.14
N ASP A 595 -30.09 2.75 0.90
CA ASP A 595 -31.34 3.48 0.71
C ASP A 595 -31.84 3.44 -0.77
N GLY A 596 -31.77 2.27 -1.40
CA GLY A 596 -32.21 2.06 -2.79
C GLY A 596 -31.26 2.60 -3.86
N LYS A 597 -30.04 3.01 -3.49
CA LYS A 597 -29.01 3.53 -4.42
C LYS A 597 -27.71 2.74 -4.32
N ILE A 598 -26.89 2.80 -5.37
CA ILE A 598 -25.50 2.32 -5.31
C ILE A 598 -24.62 3.45 -4.77
N VAL A 599 -23.93 3.19 -3.67
CA VAL A 599 -23.01 4.12 -3.03
C VAL A 599 -21.65 3.47 -2.93
N TRP A 600 -20.62 4.15 -3.45
CA TRP A 600 -19.22 3.77 -3.22
C TRP A 600 -18.79 4.27 -1.85
N ILE A 601 -18.20 3.39 -1.04
CA ILE A 601 -17.69 3.72 0.29
C ILE A 601 -16.16 3.61 0.26
N LEU A 602 -15.50 4.61 0.85
CA LEU A 602 -14.04 4.70 0.92
C LEU A 602 -13.60 5.04 2.35
N ASP A 603 -12.55 4.39 2.82
CA ASP A 603 -11.91 4.74 4.09
C ASP A 603 -10.91 5.89 3.89
N GLY A 604 -10.99 6.90 4.77
CA GLY A 604 -10.14 8.09 4.76
C GLY A 604 -9.29 8.16 6.02
N TYR A 605 -7.98 8.06 5.85
CA TYR A 605 -7.02 8.02 6.94
C TYR A 605 -6.41 9.39 7.23
N THR A 606 -6.32 9.76 8.51
CA THR A 606 -5.38 10.82 8.92
C THR A 606 -4.05 10.19 9.24
N THR A 607 -2.98 10.84 8.78
CA THR A 607 -1.61 10.36 8.92
C THR A 607 -0.68 11.45 9.41
N SER A 608 0.40 11.05 10.08
CA SER A 608 1.49 11.95 10.47
C SER A 608 2.82 11.21 10.46
N ALA A 609 3.90 11.94 10.21
CA ALA A 609 5.27 11.45 10.22
C ALA A 609 6.06 11.89 11.47
N SER A 610 5.39 12.58 12.40
CA SER A 610 6.01 13.29 13.52
C SER A 610 5.43 12.92 14.90
N TYR A 611 4.88 11.73 15.07
CA TYR A 611 4.47 11.22 16.38
C TYR A 611 5.71 10.72 17.16
N PRO A 612 6.06 11.27 18.34
CA PRO A 612 7.29 10.91 19.05
C PRO A 612 7.31 9.46 19.53
N TYR A 613 8.46 8.80 19.46
CA TYR A 613 8.70 7.38 19.80
C TYR A 613 7.94 6.34 18.96
N SER A 614 7.01 6.74 18.10
CA SER A 614 6.27 5.79 17.27
C SER A 614 7.09 5.30 16.08
N GLN A 615 7.02 4.00 15.81
CA GLN A 615 7.68 3.35 14.69
C GLN A 615 7.23 3.97 13.35
N LYS A 616 8.20 4.41 12.56
CA LYS A 616 7.95 4.87 11.20
C LYS A 616 7.88 3.68 10.24
N ILE A 617 6.86 3.71 9.39
CA ILE A 617 6.58 2.72 8.36
C ILE A 617 6.42 3.43 7.02
N ASN A 618 6.64 2.70 5.92
CA ASN A 618 6.36 3.19 4.58
C ASN A 618 5.02 2.61 4.10
N LEU A 619 4.02 3.45 3.85
CA LEU A 619 2.65 3.00 3.54
C LEU A 619 2.60 2.05 2.34
N ALA A 620 3.24 2.42 1.22
CA ALA A 620 3.28 1.61 0.00
C ALA A 620 3.87 0.19 0.22
N ASN A 621 4.80 0.04 1.16
CA ASN A 621 5.39 -1.27 1.46
C ASN A 621 4.52 -2.08 2.43
N GLU A 622 3.95 -1.43 3.45
CA GLU A 622 3.14 -2.11 4.48
C GLU A 622 1.80 -2.63 3.95
N THR A 623 1.23 -1.96 2.95
CA THR A 623 -0.08 -2.34 2.39
C THR A 623 0.00 -3.25 1.15
N LYS A 624 1.23 -3.59 0.71
CA LYS A 624 1.46 -4.42 -0.48
C LYS A 624 1.16 -5.90 -0.24
N ASP A 625 0.38 -6.47 -1.14
CA ASP A 625 0.00 -7.89 -1.21
C ASP A 625 -0.22 -8.33 -2.68
N GLU A 626 -0.81 -9.51 -2.89
CA GLU A 626 -1.11 -10.04 -4.23
C GLU A 626 -2.16 -9.24 -5.02
N LEU A 627 -3.00 -8.46 -4.32
CA LEU A 627 -4.06 -7.66 -4.93
C LEU A 627 -3.61 -6.26 -5.36
N THR A 628 -2.44 -5.84 -4.88
CA THR A 628 -1.90 -4.51 -5.18
C THR A 628 -1.57 -4.39 -6.68
N GLY A 629 -2.26 -3.50 -7.38
CA GLY A 629 -2.17 -3.35 -8.84
C GLY A 629 -3.09 -4.30 -9.64
N GLN A 630 -3.86 -5.15 -8.95
CA GLN A 630 -4.87 -6.06 -9.51
C GLN A 630 -6.26 -5.74 -8.96
N GLY A 631 -6.68 -4.47 -9.06
CA GLY A 631 -7.96 -3.99 -8.54
C GLY A 631 -7.85 -3.21 -7.23
N THR A 632 -6.74 -3.31 -6.51
CA THR A 632 -6.46 -2.44 -5.36
C THR A 632 -5.32 -1.47 -5.67
N PHE A 633 -5.52 -0.18 -5.42
CA PHE A 633 -4.54 0.87 -5.67
C PHE A 633 -3.39 0.82 -4.66
N ALA A 634 -2.16 1.02 -5.15
CA ALA A 634 -1.01 1.20 -4.27
C ALA A 634 -1.07 2.56 -3.57
N LEU A 635 -0.93 2.58 -2.25
CA LEU A 635 -0.82 3.82 -1.48
C LEU A 635 0.48 4.57 -1.81
N ALA A 636 0.49 5.87 -1.51
CA ALA A 636 1.65 6.73 -1.71
C ALA A 636 2.88 6.20 -0.94
N ARG A 637 4.06 6.44 -1.50
CA ARG A 637 5.35 6.10 -0.86
C ARG A 637 5.71 7.14 0.21
N ASP A 638 4.88 7.21 1.23
CA ASP A 638 5.00 8.14 2.34
C ASP A 638 5.38 7.40 3.62
N ASP A 639 6.28 8.03 4.39
CA ASP A 639 6.71 7.53 5.68
C ASP A 639 5.84 8.12 6.79
N VAL A 640 5.11 7.28 7.50
CA VAL A 640 4.19 7.69 8.57
C VAL A 640 4.49 6.93 9.85
N ASN A 641 4.17 7.53 10.98
CA ASN A 641 4.25 6.89 12.30
C ASN A 641 3.00 7.15 13.15
N TYR A 642 1.90 7.54 12.51
CA TYR A 642 0.56 7.66 13.06
C TYR A 642 -0.43 7.45 11.93
N MET A 643 -1.48 6.68 12.20
CA MET A 643 -2.55 6.43 11.24
C MET A 643 -3.86 6.14 11.98
N ARG A 644 -4.93 6.84 11.65
CA ARG A 644 -6.30 6.58 12.14
C ARG A 644 -7.28 6.55 10.98
N ASN A 645 -8.25 5.64 11.05
CA ASN A 645 -9.39 5.66 10.14
C ASN A 645 -10.41 6.67 10.65
N SER A 646 -10.24 7.92 10.23
CA SER A 646 -10.99 9.03 10.82
C SER A 646 -12.23 9.40 10.03
N VAL A 647 -12.30 9.05 8.73
CA VAL A 647 -13.39 9.43 7.84
C VAL A 647 -13.91 8.23 7.05
N LYS A 648 -15.23 8.11 6.96
CA LYS A 648 -15.91 7.28 5.96
C LYS A 648 -16.41 8.21 4.86
N ALA A 649 -15.81 8.13 3.68
CA ALA A 649 -16.24 8.91 2.52
C ALA A 649 -17.23 8.08 1.69
N THR A 650 -18.22 8.75 1.09
CA THR A 650 -19.16 8.12 0.16
C THR A 650 -19.25 8.89 -1.14
N VAL A 651 -19.42 8.18 -2.25
CA VAL A 651 -19.73 8.74 -3.56
C VAL A 651 -21.00 8.09 -4.10
N ASP A 652 -22.04 8.87 -4.34
CA ASP A 652 -23.27 8.38 -5.00
C ASP A 652 -22.92 7.99 -6.45
N ALA A 653 -23.19 6.74 -6.85
CA ALA A 653 -22.82 6.24 -8.17
C ALA A 653 -23.59 6.93 -9.31
N TYR A 654 -24.75 7.51 -9.01
CA TYR A 654 -25.61 8.16 -10.00
C TYR A 654 -25.23 9.64 -10.21
N ASP A 655 -25.06 10.42 -9.14
CA ASP A 655 -24.78 11.86 -9.26
C ASP A 655 -23.40 12.32 -8.82
N GLY A 656 -22.59 11.43 -8.24
CA GLY A 656 -21.21 11.72 -7.87
C GLY A 656 -21.08 12.63 -6.65
N THR A 657 -22.17 12.86 -5.90
CA THR A 657 -22.16 13.61 -4.65
C THR A 657 -21.19 12.95 -3.68
N VAL A 658 -20.26 13.73 -3.14
CA VAL A 658 -19.30 13.27 -2.14
C VAL A 658 -19.75 13.71 -0.75
N LYS A 659 -19.77 12.78 0.20
CA LYS A 659 -19.98 13.08 1.62
C LYS A 659 -18.85 12.50 2.46
N LEU A 660 -18.42 13.23 3.49
CA LEU A 660 -17.36 12.83 4.40
C LEU A 660 -17.96 12.71 5.80
N TYR A 661 -18.08 11.49 6.32
CA TYR A 661 -18.61 11.23 7.65
C TYR A 661 -17.47 11.01 8.65
N GLU A 662 -17.55 11.68 9.80
CA GLU A 662 -16.66 11.45 10.93
C GLU A 662 -16.82 10.01 11.44
N PHE A 663 -15.70 9.32 11.61
CA PHE A 663 -15.68 7.94 12.12
C PHE A 663 -14.93 7.83 13.46
N ASP A 664 -13.74 8.44 13.55
CA ASP A 664 -12.98 8.61 14.79
C ASP A 664 -13.20 10.02 15.33
N ASP A 665 -14.06 10.14 16.33
CA ASP A 665 -14.42 11.40 16.98
C ASP A 665 -13.36 11.87 18.00
N GLN A 666 -12.29 11.10 18.23
CA GLN A 666 -11.19 11.47 19.11
C GLN A 666 -9.97 11.98 18.34
N ASP A 667 -9.88 11.76 17.03
CA ASP A 667 -8.70 12.11 16.25
C ASP A 667 -8.43 13.64 16.19
N PRO A 668 -7.34 14.13 16.81
CA PRO A 668 -7.00 15.55 16.80
C PRO A 668 -6.61 16.06 15.41
N ILE A 669 -6.08 15.20 14.53
CA ILE A 669 -5.68 15.61 13.17
C ILE A 669 -6.92 15.88 12.33
N LEU A 670 -7.95 15.02 12.39
CA LEU A 670 -9.22 15.26 11.72
C LEU A 670 -9.87 16.55 12.22
N LYS A 671 -9.91 16.77 13.54
CA LYS A 671 -10.44 18.01 14.14
C LYS A 671 -9.71 19.26 13.66
N ALA A 672 -8.38 19.21 13.54
CA ALA A 672 -7.58 20.30 13.00
C ALA A 672 -7.95 20.60 11.54
N TRP A 673 -8.12 19.56 10.70
CA TRP A 673 -8.52 19.73 9.31
C TRP A 673 -9.94 20.24 9.15
N ASN A 674 -10.90 19.70 9.89
CA ASN A 674 -12.29 20.17 9.84
C ASN A 674 -12.34 21.66 10.23
N LYS A 675 -11.65 22.06 11.29
CA LYS A 675 -11.51 23.47 11.70
C LYS A 675 -10.84 24.34 10.62
N ALA A 676 -9.81 23.83 9.94
CA ALA A 676 -9.09 24.56 8.90
C ALA A 676 -9.97 24.94 7.70
N PHE A 677 -11.08 24.23 7.49
CA PHE A 677 -12.03 24.46 6.39
C PHE A 677 -13.41 24.96 6.83
N GLY A 678 -13.56 25.47 8.06
CA GLY A 678 -14.79 26.11 8.53
C GLY A 678 -15.59 25.31 9.58
N GLY A 679 -15.23 24.03 9.80
CA GLY A 679 -15.85 23.16 10.81
C GLY A 679 -17.06 22.36 10.33
N ASP A 680 -17.52 22.57 9.10
CA ASP A 680 -18.70 21.96 8.48
C ASP A 680 -18.35 20.99 7.34
N LEU A 681 -17.06 20.77 7.08
CA LEU A 681 -16.57 19.90 6.01
C LEU A 681 -16.87 18.42 6.29
N ILE A 682 -16.79 18.02 7.56
CA ILE A 682 -16.98 16.65 8.02
C ILE A 682 -18.33 16.54 8.74
N ILE A 683 -19.19 15.65 8.23
CA ILE A 683 -20.50 15.35 8.80
C ILE A 683 -20.31 14.59 10.11
N PRO A 684 -20.89 15.03 11.24
CA PRO A 684 -20.75 14.34 12.52
C PRO A 684 -21.18 12.88 12.47
N LYS A 685 -20.50 12.02 13.25
CA LYS A 685 -20.77 10.57 13.31
C LYS A 685 -22.23 10.23 13.63
N ALA A 686 -22.90 11.08 14.41
CA ALA A 686 -24.30 10.89 14.79
C ALA A 686 -25.29 11.10 13.62
N GLU A 687 -24.86 11.78 12.56
CA GLU A 687 -25.67 12.04 11.36
C GLU A 687 -25.44 11.01 10.24
N THR A 688 -24.60 9.99 10.48
CA THR A 688 -24.42 8.88 9.54
C THR A 688 -25.72 8.07 9.42
N PRO A 689 -26.28 7.88 8.21
CA PRO A 689 -27.46 7.04 8.01
C PRO A 689 -27.26 5.62 8.56
N ALA A 690 -28.29 5.09 9.22
CA ALA A 690 -28.21 3.76 9.84
C ALA A 690 -27.98 2.64 8.81
N ASP A 691 -28.58 2.77 7.63
CA ASP A 691 -28.38 1.84 6.51
C ASP A 691 -26.93 1.86 6.04
N LEU A 692 -26.37 3.05 5.75
CA LEU A 692 -24.95 3.22 5.40
C LEU A 692 -23.99 2.62 6.46
N ALA A 693 -24.26 2.87 7.75
CA ALA A 693 -23.39 2.38 8.82
C ALA A 693 -23.34 0.84 8.90
N GLN A 694 -24.38 0.14 8.43
CA GLN A 694 -24.40 -1.32 8.36
C GLN A 694 -23.42 -1.89 7.32
N HIS A 695 -23.00 -1.09 6.34
CA HIS A 695 -22.04 -1.48 5.30
C HIS A 695 -20.59 -1.17 5.66
N PHE A 696 -20.33 -0.49 6.78
CA PHE A 696 -18.95 -0.23 7.18
C PHE A 696 -18.22 -1.55 7.46
N ARG A 697 -17.07 -1.70 6.80
CA ARG A 697 -16.10 -2.79 6.96
C ARG A 697 -14.81 -2.33 7.64
N TYR A 698 -14.12 -3.25 8.32
CA TYR A 698 -12.81 -2.93 8.92
C TYR A 698 -11.80 -2.71 7.79
N PRO A 699 -11.09 -1.58 7.69
CA PRO A 699 -10.38 -1.21 6.47
C PRO A 699 -9.19 -2.12 6.21
N GLN A 700 -8.98 -2.51 4.95
CA GLN A 700 -7.92 -3.45 4.60
C GLN A 700 -6.53 -2.85 4.78
N ASP A 701 -6.30 -1.61 4.31
CA ASP A 701 -4.95 -1.02 4.38
C ASP A 701 -4.53 -0.69 5.82
N LEU A 702 -5.45 -0.15 6.64
CA LEU A 702 -5.18 0.02 8.08
C LEU A 702 -4.93 -1.33 8.76
N PHE A 703 -5.72 -2.36 8.45
CA PHE A 703 -5.53 -3.69 9.02
C PHE A 703 -4.16 -4.28 8.63
N LYS A 704 -3.71 -4.12 7.38
CA LYS A 704 -2.38 -4.56 6.95
C LYS A 704 -1.27 -3.86 7.74
N VAL A 705 -1.36 -2.54 7.90
CA VAL A 705 -0.42 -1.76 8.74
C VAL A 705 -0.41 -2.28 10.17
N GLN A 706 -1.58 -2.47 10.78
CA GLN A 706 -1.70 -2.95 12.16
C GLN A 706 -1.20 -4.38 12.33
N ARG A 707 -1.57 -5.30 11.42
CA ARG A 707 -1.10 -6.69 11.37
C ARG A 707 0.42 -6.74 11.28
N ASN A 708 1.01 -5.98 10.36
CA ASN A 708 2.45 -5.97 10.15
C ASN A 708 3.18 -5.38 11.35
N LEU A 709 2.66 -4.32 11.98
CA LEU A 709 3.22 -3.80 13.24
C LEU A 709 3.08 -4.81 14.38
N LEU A 710 1.94 -5.49 14.50
CA LEU A 710 1.73 -6.52 15.51
C LEU A 710 2.73 -7.67 15.40
N THR A 711 3.34 -7.92 14.23
CA THR A 711 4.42 -8.92 14.13
C THR A 711 5.58 -8.70 15.09
N LYS A 712 5.81 -7.45 15.51
CA LYS A 712 6.83 -7.08 16.51
C LYS A 712 6.21 -6.53 17.80
N PHE A 713 5.18 -5.71 17.66
CA PHE A 713 4.58 -4.95 18.77
C PHE A 713 3.48 -5.70 19.54
N HIS A 714 3.24 -6.99 19.25
CA HIS A 714 2.55 -7.88 20.18
C HIS A 714 3.42 -8.19 21.42
N VAL A 715 4.75 -8.22 21.25
CA VAL A 715 5.71 -8.35 22.35
C VAL A 715 5.77 -7.02 23.11
N THR A 716 5.17 -6.98 24.30
CA THR A 716 5.04 -5.77 25.11
C THR A 716 6.16 -5.59 26.14
N GLU A 717 6.87 -6.67 26.47
CA GLU A 717 7.97 -6.66 27.43
C GLU A 717 9.30 -6.26 26.77
N PRO A 718 10.01 -5.20 27.26
CA PRO A 718 11.18 -4.65 26.57
C PRO A 718 12.34 -5.63 26.36
N ARG A 719 12.58 -6.51 27.33
CA ARG A 719 13.67 -7.51 27.24
C ARG A 719 13.36 -8.60 26.22
N ALA A 720 12.09 -9.04 26.15
CA ALA A 720 11.64 -10.00 25.14
C ALA A 720 11.65 -9.35 23.74
N TYR A 721 11.19 -8.10 23.64
CA TYR A 721 11.26 -7.35 22.39
C TYR A 721 12.71 -7.21 21.91
N PHE A 722 13.64 -6.94 22.84
CA PHE A 722 15.06 -6.80 22.52
C PHE A 722 15.69 -8.11 22.01
N SER A 723 15.29 -9.27 22.54
CA SER A 723 15.79 -10.56 22.06
C SER A 723 15.28 -10.92 20.67
N GLY A 724 14.08 -10.42 20.31
CA GLY A 724 13.43 -10.64 19.01
C GLY A 724 13.03 -12.10 18.75
N GLN A 725 13.01 -12.95 19.80
CA GLN A 725 12.74 -14.39 19.67
C GLN A 725 11.28 -14.68 19.31
N ASP A 726 10.35 -13.86 19.79
CA ASP A 726 8.91 -14.07 19.65
C ASP A 726 8.31 -13.30 18.47
N PHE A 727 9.14 -12.67 17.61
CA PHE A 727 8.62 -11.93 16.46
C PHE A 727 7.93 -12.85 15.45
N TRP A 728 6.87 -12.35 14.85
CA TRP A 728 6.11 -13.01 13.79
C TRP A 728 6.50 -12.47 12.40
N GLN A 729 5.88 -13.05 11.37
CA GLN A 729 5.91 -12.60 10.00
C GLN A 729 4.57 -12.88 9.32
N VAL A 730 4.26 -12.08 8.30
CA VAL A 730 3.11 -12.34 7.43
C VAL A 730 3.50 -13.44 6.42
N PRO A 731 2.71 -14.51 6.30
CA PRO A 731 2.96 -15.58 5.33
C PRO A 731 2.87 -15.06 3.90
N ASN A 732 3.59 -15.72 2.99
CA ASN A 732 3.42 -15.48 1.56
C ASN A 732 2.11 -16.10 1.07
N ALA A 733 1.67 -15.73 -0.13
CA ALA A 733 0.55 -16.38 -0.82
C ALA A 733 0.77 -17.91 -0.88
N PRO A 734 -0.19 -18.74 -0.43
CA PRO A 734 0.01 -20.19 -0.30
C PRO A 734 0.32 -20.92 -1.61
N ASP A 735 -0.28 -20.48 -2.70
CA ASP A 735 -0.14 -21.02 -4.06
C ASP A 735 1.12 -20.49 -4.80
N SER A 736 1.75 -19.44 -4.27
CA SER A 736 2.98 -18.84 -4.80
C SER A 736 4.00 -18.51 -3.70
N PRO A 737 4.46 -19.50 -2.90
CA PRO A 737 5.21 -19.26 -1.68
C PRO A 737 6.60 -18.66 -1.91
N SER A 738 7.18 -18.79 -3.11
CA SER A 738 8.50 -18.28 -3.48
C SER A 738 8.49 -16.86 -4.05
N SER A 739 7.31 -16.29 -4.33
CA SER A 739 7.18 -14.97 -4.97
C SER A 739 7.44 -13.79 -4.04
N ASN A 740 7.58 -14.03 -2.73
CA ASN A 740 7.59 -13.01 -1.67
C ASN A 740 6.35 -12.09 -1.66
N VAL A 741 5.29 -12.46 -2.38
CA VAL A 741 4.00 -11.78 -2.33
C VAL A 741 3.25 -12.24 -1.09
N LYS A 742 2.71 -11.29 -0.32
CA LYS A 742 2.02 -11.57 0.94
C LYS A 742 0.56 -11.94 0.70
N GLN A 743 0.06 -12.87 1.51
CA GLN A 743 -1.36 -13.20 1.51
C GLN A 743 -2.19 -11.98 2.00
N PRO A 744 -3.22 -11.57 1.25
CA PRO A 744 -4.11 -10.49 1.63
C PRO A 744 -5.04 -10.95 2.76
N PRO A 745 -5.46 -10.03 3.64
CA PRO A 745 -6.52 -10.34 4.59
C PRO A 745 -7.86 -10.53 3.86
N TYR A 746 -8.75 -11.33 4.43
CA TYR A 746 -10.04 -11.67 3.81
C TYR A 746 -11.21 -11.44 4.76
N TYR A 747 -12.31 -10.90 4.23
CA TYR A 747 -13.57 -10.73 4.97
C TYR A 747 -14.33 -12.05 5.07
N LEU A 748 -14.96 -12.28 6.22
CA LEU A 748 -15.82 -13.42 6.48
C LEU A 748 -16.96 -13.02 7.43
N ASN A 749 -18.13 -13.66 7.26
CA ASN A 749 -19.20 -13.60 8.24
C ASN A 749 -19.24 -14.88 9.10
N ILE A 750 -18.43 -14.90 10.17
CA ILE A 750 -18.18 -16.08 11.01
C ILE A 750 -18.27 -15.74 12.50
N GLN A 751 -18.36 -16.77 13.34
CA GLN A 751 -18.22 -16.68 14.79
C GLN A 751 -16.87 -17.30 15.19
N LEU A 752 -15.94 -16.46 15.65
CA LEU A 752 -14.67 -16.94 16.22
C LEU A 752 -14.84 -17.44 17.66
N PRO A 753 -13.89 -18.22 18.20
CA PRO A 753 -13.84 -18.56 19.62
C PRO A 753 -14.05 -17.34 20.54
N GLU A 754 -14.77 -17.56 21.64
CA GLU A 754 -15.18 -16.55 22.63
C GLU A 754 -16.17 -15.48 22.14
N GLN A 755 -16.58 -15.51 20.87
CA GLN A 755 -17.65 -14.65 20.37
C GLN A 755 -19.02 -15.29 20.61
N THR A 756 -20.01 -14.48 20.99
CA THR A 756 -21.39 -14.94 21.25
C THR A 756 -22.23 -15.08 20.00
N ASP A 757 -21.89 -14.32 18.94
CA ASP A 757 -22.68 -14.18 17.73
C ASP A 757 -21.75 -14.11 16.50
N THR A 758 -22.27 -14.44 15.32
CA THR A 758 -21.58 -14.26 14.04
C THR A 758 -21.32 -12.79 13.76
N ARG A 759 -20.12 -12.46 13.25
CA ARG A 759 -19.71 -11.10 12.91
C ARG A 759 -19.08 -11.07 11.53
N PHE A 760 -19.28 -9.96 10.83
CA PHE A 760 -18.51 -9.65 9.64
C PHE A 760 -17.18 -9.04 10.03
N GLN A 761 -16.10 -9.70 9.62
CA GLN A 761 -14.77 -9.39 10.13
C GLN A 761 -13.69 -9.71 9.10
N LEU A 762 -12.62 -8.92 9.13
CA LEU A 762 -11.44 -9.07 8.31
C LEU A 762 -10.43 -9.94 9.06
N THR A 763 -9.95 -11.03 8.46
CA THR A 763 -9.06 -12.00 9.12
C THR A 763 -7.77 -12.21 8.35
N ALA A 764 -6.67 -12.44 9.07
CA ALA A 764 -5.40 -12.92 8.51
C ALA A 764 -4.61 -13.73 9.55
N SER A 765 -3.89 -14.75 9.08
CA SER A 765 -2.94 -15.50 9.90
C SER A 765 -1.54 -14.90 9.87
N VAL A 766 -0.76 -15.14 10.91
CA VAL A 766 0.67 -14.85 11.00
C VAL A 766 1.43 -16.09 11.49
N THR A 767 2.71 -16.20 11.13
CA THR A 767 3.60 -17.29 11.56
C THR A 767 4.78 -16.72 12.34
N PRO A 768 5.47 -17.47 13.20
CA PRO A 768 6.71 -16.99 13.81
C PRO A 768 7.75 -16.66 12.74
N ALA A 769 8.65 -15.73 13.03
CA ALA A 769 9.77 -15.41 12.15
C ALA A 769 10.61 -16.68 11.90
N ASN A 770 10.89 -16.98 10.63
CA ASN A 770 11.65 -18.18 10.20
C ASN A 770 11.00 -19.54 10.52
N ARG A 771 9.70 -19.59 10.84
CA ARG A 771 8.91 -20.84 10.96
C ARG A 771 7.59 -20.70 10.22
N GLU A 772 7.06 -21.83 9.75
CA GLU A 772 5.83 -21.86 8.95
C GLU A 772 4.59 -22.33 9.72
N ASN A 773 4.73 -22.69 11.00
CA ASN A 773 3.58 -22.98 11.86
C ASN A 773 2.81 -21.69 12.16
N MET A 774 1.49 -21.78 12.35
CA MET A 774 0.65 -20.65 12.68
C MET A 774 0.95 -20.16 14.10
N ALA A 775 1.27 -18.87 14.25
CA ALA A 775 1.45 -18.23 15.56
C ALA A 775 0.13 -17.64 16.07
N ALA A 776 -0.62 -16.98 15.17
CA ALA A 776 -1.88 -16.35 15.55
C ALA A 776 -2.80 -16.13 14.35
N LEU A 777 -4.09 -15.94 14.67
CA LEU A 777 -5.09 -15.37 13.77
C LEU A 777 -5.46 -13.98 14.28
N ILE A 778 -5.30 -12.97 13.42
CA ILE A 778 -5.65 -11.58 13.71
C ILE A 778 -6.97 -11.26 13.01
N SER A 779 -7.90 -10.64 13.73
CA SER A 779 -9.22 -10.27 13.23
C SER A 779 -9.59 -8.83 13.56
N GLY A 780 -10.05 -8.07 12.58
CA GLY A 780 -10.62 -6.74 12.73
C GLY A 780 -12.12 -6.76 12.45
N SER A 781 -12.93 -6.22 13.36
CA SER A 781 -14.40 -6.17 13.24
C SER A 781 -14.96 -4.87 13.81
N TYR A 782 -16.25 -4.62 13.60
CA TYR A 782 -16.99 -3.57 14.31
C TYR A 782 -17.95 -4.19 15.32
N ILE A 783 -17.89 -3.72 16.57
CA ILE A 783 -18.85 -4.05 17.62
C ILE A 783 -19.55 -2.76 18.00
N ASN A 784 -20.87 -2.67 17.80
CA ASN A 784 -21.64 -1.45 18.02
C ASN A 784 -21.02 -0.22 17.31
N ASN A 785 -20.62 -0.39 16.05
CA ASN A 785 -19.94 0.63 15.22
C ASN A 785 -18.61 1.15 15.78
N GLN A 786 -17.95 0.37 16.64
CA GLN A 786 -16.61 0.66 17.17
C GLN A 786 -15.59 -0.36 16.66
N PRO A 787 -14.42 0.07 16.15
CA PRO A 787 -13.38 -0.83 15.68
C PRO A 787 -12.86 -1.69 16.84
N THR A 788 -12.78 -3.00 16.61
CA THR A 788 -12.21 -3.97 17.55
C THR A 788 -11.21 -4.84 16.81
N LEU A 789 -9.98 -4.85 17.30
CA LEU A 789 -8.91 -5.74 16.84
C LEU A 789 -8.73 -6.86 17.87
N GLN A 790 -8.76 -8.11 17.41
CA GLN A 790 -8.61 -9.32 18.21
C GLN A 790 -7.47 -10.17 17.66
N VAL A 791 -6.69 -10.78 18.56
CA VAL A 791 -5.63 -11.74 18.24
C VAL A 791 -5.95 -13.03 18.96
N LEU A 792 -6.15 -14.10 18.20
CA LEU A 792 -6.20 -15.47 18.71
C LEU A 792 -4.79 -16.04 18.61
N GLU A 793 -4.08 -16.02 19.71
CA GLU A 793 -2.69 -16.46 19.82
C GLU A 793 -2.63 -17.95 20.12
N LEU A 794 -1.86 -18.70 19.35
CA LEU A 794 -1.62 -20.11 19.57
C LEU A 794 -0.40 -20.30 20.49
N PRO A 795 -0.38 -21.32 21.37
CA PRO A 795 0.79 -21.61 22.19
C PRO A 795 2.03 -21.92 21.34
N ASP A 796 3.21 -21.50 21.80
CA ASP A 796 4.51 -21.68 21.11
C ASP A 796 4.86 -23.15 20.78
N GLN A 797 4.29 -24.09 21.54
CA GLN A 797 4.50 -25.52 21.38
C GLN A 797 3.56 -26.15 20.34
N THR A 798 2.62 -25.39 19.77
CA THR A 798 1.69 -25.91 18.78
C THR A 798 2.38 -26.21 17.45
N VAL A 799 1.99 -27.33 16.84
CA VAL A 799 2.46 -27.77 15.53
C VAL A 799 1.44 -27.47 14.42
N ILE A 800 0.54 -26.52 14.69
CA ILE A 800 -0.52 -26.17 13.75
C ILE A 800 0.10 -25.49 12.53
N PRO A 801 -0.11 -26.04 11.33
CA PRO A 801 0.50 -25.52 10.11
C PRO A 801 -0.05 -24.13 9.73
N GLY A 802 0.81 -23.24 9.26
CA GLY A 802 0.40 -22.00 8.61
C GLY A 802 -0.09 -22.23 7.17
N PRO A 803 -0.64 -21.19 6.50
CA PRO A 803 -1.29 -21.33 5.19
C PRO A 803 -0.44 -22.01 4.11
N VAL A 804 0.83 -21.59 3.97
CA VAL A 804 1.76 -22.16 2.98
C VAL A 804 1.98 -23.66 3.21
N GLN A 805 2.19 -24.06 4.47
CA GLN A 805 2.43 -25.46 4.80
C GLN A 805 1.17 -26.32 4.60
N VAL A 806 -0.01 -25.79 4.93
CA VAL A 806 -1.27 -26.50 4.70
C VAL A 806 -1.53 -26.69 3.22
N HIS A 807 -1.40 -25.64 2.42
CA HIS A 807 -1.58 -25.73 0.96
C HIS A 807 -0.69 -26.84 0.38
N GLN A 808 0.60 -26.88 0.77
CA GLN A 808 1.51 -27.94 0.34
C GLN A 808 1.10 -29.32 0.84
N LYS A 809 0.67 -29.48 2.09
CA LYS A 809 0.22 -30.77 2.62
C LYS A 809 -1.04 -31.27 1.90
N MET A 810 -2.01 -30.39 1.68
CA MET A 810 -3.26 -30.72 0.99
C MET A 810 -3.02 -31.09 -0.48
N THR A 811 -2.23 -30.31 -1.22
CA THR A 811 -1.95 -30.55 -2.65
C THR A 811 -1.01 -31.73 -2.90
N ASN A 812 -0.13 -32.06 -1.95
CA ASN A 812 0.75 -33.24 -2.04
C ASN A 812 0.09 -34.55 -1.60
N ASN A 813 -1.09 -34.50 -0.96
CA ASN A 813 -1.83 -35.71 -0.61
C ASN A 813 -2.09 -36.55 -1.86
N ALA A 814 -1.76 -37.85 -1.83
CA ALA A 814 -1.75 -38.70 -3.01
C ALA A 814 -3.12 -38.76 -3.73
N ALA A 815 -4.21 -38.85 -2.97
CA ALA A 815 -5.57 -38.90 -3.52
C ALA A 815 -5.98 -37.56 -4.15
N VAL A 816 -5.68 -36.45 -3.47
CA VAL A 816 -5.93 -35.09 -3.97
C VAL A 816 -5.12 -34.82 -5.23
N ARG A 817 -3.81 -35.11 -5.21
CA ARG A 817 -2.90 -34.88 -6.34
C ARG A 817 -3.33 -35.64 -7.59
N GLN A 818 -3.80 -36.87 -7.45
CA GLN A 818 -4.35 -37.63 -8.59
C GLN A 818 -5.58 -36.91 -9.18
N GLN A 819 -6.51 -36.45 -8.35
CA GLN A 819 -7.70 -35.74 -8.83
C GLN A 819 -7.39 -34.36 -9.41
N LEU A 820 -6.50 -33.58 -8.78
CA LEU A 820 -6.04 -32.30 -9.31
C LEU A 820 -5.32 -32.48 -10.66
N SER A 821 -4.53 -33.55 -10.80
CA SER A 821 -3.92 -33.88 -12.08
C SER A 821 -4.96 -34.17 -13.16
N LEU A 822 -6.09 -34.81 -12.84
CA LEU A 822 -7.16 -35.03 -13.81
C LEU A 822 -7.83 -33.71 -14.24
N LEU A 823 -7.92 -32.73 -13.34
CA LEU A 823 -8.40 -31.38 -13.66
C LEU A 823 -7.41 -30.61 -14.56
N SER A 824 -6.11 -30.89 -14.45
CA SER A 824 -5.05 -30.21 -15.23
C SER A 824 -4.59 -30.95 -16.50
N THR A 825 -4.77 -32.27 -16.59
CA THR A 825 -4.15 -33.14 -17.63
C THR A 825 -5.06 -33.35 -18.84
N ASN A 826 -6.36 -33.05 -18.73
CA ASN A 826 -7.32 -33.26 -19.82
C ASN A 826 -7.30 -32.20 -20.93
N ASN A 827 -6.27 -31.36 -21.00
CA ASN A 827 -5.70 -30.72 -22.19
C ASN A 827 -4.77 -29.60 -21.72
N SER A 828 -3.72 -29.29 -22.47
CA SER A 828 -2.90 -28.06 -22.36
C SER A 828 -3.69 -26.74 -22.55
N GLN A 829 -5.01 -26.79 -22.31
CA GLN A 829 -6.04 -25.79 -22.43
C GLN A 829 -6.76 -25.55 -21.10
N ALA A 830 -6.56 -26.33 -20.02
CA ALA A 830 -7.19 -26.11 -18.71
C ALA A 830 -6.15 -25.78 -17.64
N GLN A 831 -6.38 -24.70 -16.89
CA GLN A 831 -5.53 -24.22 -15.80
C GLN A 831 -6.30 -24.28 -14.49
N VAL A 832 -5.73 -24.98 -13.51
CA VAL A 832 -6.22 -24.98 -12.13
C VAL A 832 -5.77 -23.68 -11.45
N LEU A 833 -6.71 -23.01 -10.79
CA LEU A 833 -6.48 -21.83 -9.97
C LEU A 833 -6.94 -22.12 -8.54
N TYR A 834 -6.13 -21.74 -7.57
CA TYR A 834 -6.49 -21.84 -6.17
C TYR A 834 -7.06 -20.50 -5.70
N GLY A 835 -8.22 -20.54 -5.07
CA GLY A 835 -8.74 -19.38 -4.34
C GLY A 835 -7.99 -19.17 -3.03
N ASN A 836 -8.38 -18.13 -2.30
CA ASN A 836 -7.80 -17.79 -1.02
C ASN A 836 -8.00 -18.93 0.00
N LEU A 837 -6.89 -19.39 0.60
CA LEU A 837 -6.92 -20.38 1.66
C LEU A 837 -7.40 -19.76 2.97
N ILE A 838 -8.59 -20.16 3.39
CA ILE A 838 -9.25 -19.70 4.61
C ILE A 838 -8.85 -20.59 5.77
N SER A 839 -8.35 -19.99 6.85
CA SER A 839 -8.04 -20.68 8.11
C SER A 839 -9.08 -20.33 9.17
N LEU A 840 -9.92 -21.30 9.54
CA LEU A 840 -11.08 -21.11 10.43
C LEU A 840 -10.89 -21.87 11.75
N PRO A 841 -10.84 -21.18 12.91
CA PRO A 841 -10.82 -21.84 14.21
C PRO A 841 -12.23 -22.31 14.56
N VAL A 842 -12.43 -23.63 14.58
CA VAL A 842 -13.73 -24.28 14.86
C VAL A 842 -13.50 -25.53 15.71
N GLU A 843 -14.38 -25.75 16.69
CA GLU A 843 -14.33 -26.92 17.60
C GLU A 843 -12.97 -27.18 18.27
N SER A 844 -12.26 -26.14 18.68
CA SER A 844 -10.90 -26.22 19.27
C SER A 844 -9.81 -26.77 18.34
N GLY A 845 -10.07 -26.83 17.03
CA GLY A 845 -9.09 -27.11 15.97
C GLY A 845 -9.07 -26.02 14.90
N ILE A 846 -8.38 -26.24 13.78
CA ILE A 846 -8.43 -25.34 12.61
C ILE A 846 -8.96 -26.10 11.41
N LEU A 847 -10.02 -25.59 10.79
CA LEU A 847 -10.52 -26.00 9.49
C LEU A 847 -9.88 -25.11 8.42
N TYR A 848 -9.25 -25.73 7.44
CA TYR A 848 -8.71 -25.05 6.26
C TYR A 848 -9.62 -25.31 5.07
N VAL A 849 -10.00 -24.26 4.36
CA VAL A 849 -10.87 -24.32 3.18
C VAL A 849 -10.24 -23.54 2.04
N GLU A 850 -10.02 -24.19 0.92
CA GLU A 850 -9.41 -23.60 -0.28
C GLU A 850 -10.26 -23.96 -1.51
N PRO A 851 -10.97 -23.00 -2.11
CA PRO A 851 -11.73 -23.24 -3.34
C PRO A 851 -10.81 -23.52 -4.52
N VAL A 852 -11.14 -24.51 -5.35
CA VAL A 852 -10.34 -24.90 -6.53
C VAL A 852 -11.14 -24.63 -7.79
N TYR A 853 -10.65 -23.66 -8.56
CA TYR A 853 -11.22 -23.21 -9.82
C TYR A 853 -10.50 -23.83 -11.01
N VAL A 854 -11.20 -23.95 -12.13
CA VAL A 854 -10.62 -24.28 -13.42
C VAL A 854 -11.01 -23.20 -14.42
N LYS A 855 -10.02 -22.69 -15.17
CA LYS A 855 -10.24 -21.82 -16.33
C LYS A 855 -9.57 -22.38 -17.57
N THR A 856 -9.97 -21.90 -18.74
CA THR A 856 -9.28 -22.27 -19.99
C THR A 856 -7.93 -21.54 -20.07
N GLY A 857 -6.82 -22.27 -19.93
CA GLY A 857 -5.45 -21.77 -19.71
C GLY A 857 -4.82 -20.91 -20.81
N ASN A 858 -5.48 -20.73 -21.97
CA ASN A 858 -5.00 -19.91 -23.09
C ASN A 858 -5.95 -18.75 -23.44
N GLN A 859 -7.00 -18.52 -22.66
CA GLN A 859 -7.94 -17.43 -22.85
C GLN A 859 -7.91 -16.50 -21.65
N GLU A 860 -7.38 -15.29 -21.85
CA GLU A 860 -7.31 -14.25 -20.82
C GLU A 860 -8.69 -13.94 -20.21
N ASN A 861 -9.73 -13.99 -21.05
CA ASN A 861 -11.11 -13.69 -20.68
C ASN A 861 -11.95 -14.94 -20.33
N ALA A 862 -11.35 -16.11 -20.06
CA ALA A 862 -12.11 -17.29 -19.63
C ALA A 862 -12.61 -17.15 -18.20
N ALA A 863 -13.90 -17.43 -17.96
CA ALA A 863 -14.48 -17.45 -16.62
C ALA A 863 -13.90 -18.63 -15.81
N PRO A 864 -13.32 -18.38 -14.62
CA PRO A 864 -12.98 -19.43 -13.69
C PRO A 864 -14.25 -20.05 -13.10
N LEU A 865 -14.37 -21.37 -13.18
CA LEU A 865 -15.49 -22.13 -12.62
C LEU A 865 -15.02 -22.94 -11.42
N LEU A 866 -15.75 -22.87 -10.30
CA LEU A 866 -15.43 -23.68 -9.13
C LEU A 866 -15.70 -25.16 -9.45
N GLN A 867 -14.68 -26.00 -9.39
CA GLN A 867 -14.81 -27.44 -9.65
C GLN A 867 -14.76 -28.26 -8.37
N LYS A 868 -13.95 -27.84 -7.39
CA LYS A 868 -13.77 -28.57 -6.14
C LYS A 868 -13.55 -27.61 -4.97
N VAL A 869 -13.72 -28.12 -3.75
CA VAL A 869 -13.38 -27.48 -2.49
C VAL A 869 -12.37 -28.38 -1.79
N LEU A 870 -11.14 -27.89 -1.65
CA LEU A 870 -10.07 -28.57 -0.94
C LEU A 870 -10.17 -28.19 0.55
N MET A 871 -10.25 -29.19 1.42
CA MET A 871 -10.37 -28.95 2.86
C MET A 871 -9.49 -29.87 3.67
N SER A 872 -9.03 -29.35 4.80
CA SER A 872 -8.31 -30.11 5.81
C SER A 872 -8.67 -29.64 7.21
N TYR A 873 -8.45 -30.50 8.21
CA TYR A 873 -8.70 -30.17 9.61
C TYR A 873 -7.50 -30.56 10.48
N GLY A 874 -7.17 -29.71 11.46
CA GLY A 874 -6.13 -29.99 12.43
C GLY A 874 -4.72 -29.79 11.89
N ASP A 875 -3.99 -30.89 11.70
CA ASP A 875 -2.56 -30.89 11.31
C ASP A 875 -2.30 -30.58 9.81
N GLY A 876 -3.37 -30.36 9.04
CA GLY A 876 -3.33 -30.00 7.62
C GLY A 876 -3.02 -31.15 6.66
N GLY A 877 -2.78 -32.37 7.14
CA GLY A 877 -2.25 -33.46 6.32
C GLY A 877 -2.89 -34.83 6.56
N THR A 878 -3.36 -35.12 7.77
CA THR A 878 -3.98 -36.40 8.12
C THR A 878 -5.40 -36.50 7.56
N TYR A 879 -6.21 -35.45 7.76
CA TYR A 879 -7.58 -35.37 7.27
C TYR A 879 -7.64 -34.37 6.13
N VAL A 880 -7.70 -34.86 4.90
CA VAL A 880 -7.73 -34.04 3.69
C VAL A 880 -8.80 -34.59 2.76
N VAL A 881 -9.62 -33.70 2.22
CA VAL A 881 -10.68 -34.03 1.26
C VAL A 881 -10.68 -33.05 0.10
N LEU A 882 -10.96 -33.56 -1.10
CA LEU A 882 -11.30 -32.76 -2.26
C LEU A 882 -12.75 -33.07 -2.63
N ALA A 883 -13.66 -32.15 -2.35
CA ALA A 883 -15.10 -32.35 -2.46
C ALA A 883 -15.74 -31.45 -3.51
N ASP A 884 -16.97 -31.74 -3.93
CA ASP A 884 -17.71 -30.91 -4.91
C ASP A 884 -18.32 -29.65 -4.29
N ASN A 885 -18.55 -29.66 -2.97
CA ASN A 885 -19.10 -28.54 -2.23
C ASN A 885 -18.72 -28.62 -0.75
N LEU A 886 -18.94 -27.52 -0.03
CA LEU A 886 -18.61 -27.37 1.38
C LEU A 886 -19.31 -28.45 2.24
N LYS A 887 -20.62 -28.65 2.04
CA LYS A 887 -21.41 -29.61 2.83
C LYS A 887 -20.90 -31.04 2.70
N SER A 888 -20.65 -31.52 1.48
CA SER A 888 -20.19 -32.89 1.25
C SER A 888 -18.77 -33.11 1.77
N GLY A 889 -17.89 -32.11 1.67
CA GLY A 889 -16.54 -32.24 2.19
C GLY A 889 -16.43 -32.10 3.71
N LEU A 890 -17.26 -31.28 4.37
CA LEU A 890 -17.37 -31.29 5.83
C LEU A 890 -17.83 -32.67 6.33
N GLN A 891 -18.83 -33.28 5.67
CA GLN A 891 -19.27 -34.64 5.98
C GLN A 891 -18.15 -35.67 5.76
N ALA A 892 -17.37 -35.54 4.68
CA ALA A 892 -16.26 -36.43 4.39
C ALA A 892 -15.15 -36.33 5.45
N LEU A 893 -14.79 -35.12 5.91
CA LEU A 893 -13.83 -34.91 7.00
C LEU A 893 -14.30 -35.59 8.29
N VAL A 894 -15.56 -35.38 8.68
CA VAL A 894 -16.14 -36.03 9.87
C VAL A 894 -16.14 -37.54 9.76
N ASN A 895 -16.42 -38.08 8.57
CA ASN A 895 -16.39 -39.53 8.33
C ASN A 895 -14.97 -40.11 8.45
N GLN A 896 -13.95 -39.42 7.92
CA GLN A 896 -12.55 -39.81 8.12
C GLN A 896 -12.18 -39.77 9.61
N GLY A 897 -12.63 -38.76 10.36
CA GLY A 897 -12.42 -38.66 11.80
C GLY A 897 -13.03 -39.82 12.58
N LYS A 898 -14.28 -40.22 12.26
CA LYS A 898 -14.95 -41.39 12.85
C LYS A 898 -14.24 -42.71 12.55
N GLN A 899 -13.75 -42.89 11.32
CA GLN A 899 -13.01 -44.10 10.93
C GLN A 899 -11.70 -44.23 11.69
N ALA A 900 -11.00 -43.11 11.94
CA ALA A 900 -9.79 -43.09 12.77
C ALA A 900 -10.07 -43.35 14.26
N GLY A 901 -11.25 -42.98 14.76
CA GLY A 901 -11.67 -43.26 16.14
C GLY A 901 -12.03 -44.74 16.40
N ASN A 902 -12.55 -45.44 15.39
CA ASN A 902 -12.96 -46.84 15.53
C ASN A 902 -11.81 -47.86 15.54
N THR A 903 -10.58 -47.46 15.22
CA THR A 903 -9.37 -48.32 15.32
C THR A 903 -8.70 -48.25 16.71
N SER A 904 -9.24 -47.50 17.66
CA SER A 904 -8.65 -47.29 19.00
C SER A 904 -9.36 -48.07 20.12
N GLY A 905 -10.03 -49.18 19.79
CA GLY A 905 -10.89 -49.95 20.70
C GLY A 905 -10.51 -51.41 20.85
N GLU A 906 -9.23 -51.75 21.06
CA GLU A 906 -8.83 -53.01 21.68
C GLU A 906 -7.78 -52.72 22.77
N ASP A 907 -8.22 -52.78 24.02
CA ASP A 907 -7.39 -52.73 25.22
C ASP A 907 -6.60 -54.05 25.38
N PRO A 908 -5.26 -54.01 25.49
CA PRO A 908 -4.44 -55.19 25.73
C PRO A 908 -4.44 -55.54 27.23
N GLY A 909 -5.34 -56.41 27.66
CA GLY A 909 -5.34 -56.81 29.07
C GLY A 909 -6.34 -57.86 29.51
N GLN A 910 -6.26 -59.09 28.99
CA GLN A 910 -6.66 -60.29 29.75
C GLN A 910 -6.12 -61.57 29.12
N THR A 911 -4.96 -62.02 29.59
CA THR A 911 -4.44 -63.37 29.35
C THR A 911 -5.13 -64.36 30.30
N GLY A 912 -6.24 -64.94 29.83
CA GLY A 912 -6.73 -66.23 30.30
C GLY A 912 -6.04 -67.35 29.52
N ASN A 913 -5.27 -68.18 30.23
CA ASN A 913 -4.70 -69.42 29.72
C ASN A 913 -5.76 -70.30 29.05
N ASN A 914 -5.53 -70.71 27.80
CA ASN A 914 -5.65 -72.12 27.43
C ASN A 914 -4.98 -72.45 26.09
N ASN A 915 -4.26 -73.57 26.13
CA ASN A 915 -3.47 -74.18 25.07
C ASN A 915 -4.30 -74.80 23.93
N ASN A 916 -3.60 -74.95 22.81
CA ASN A 916 -3.75 -75.90 21.69
C ASN A 916 -4.60 -75.50 20.48
N GLY A 917 -3.89 -75.36 19.34
CA GLY A 917 -4.45 -75.47 18.00
C GLY A 917 -3.61 -74.75 16.94
N GLY A 918 -2.40 -75.22 16.65
CA GLY A 918 -1.51 -74.61 15.66
C GLY A 918 -2.00 -74.72 14.21
N THR A 919 -1.81 -73.65 13.46
CA THR A 919 -1.54 -73.63 12.01
C THR A 919 -0.60 -72.44 11.72
N PRO A 920 0.43 -72.55 10.86
CA PRO A 920 1.58 -71.62 10.84
C PRO A 920 1.27 -70.27 10.16
N PRO A 921 2.07 -69.22 10.39
CA PRO A 921 1.95 -67.96 9.67
C PRO A 921 2.36 -68.13 8.19
N ALA A 922 1.73 -67.37 7.30
CA ALA A 922 2.20 -67.21 5.94
C ALA A 922 3.57 -66.52 5.94
N THR A 923 4.62 -67.29 5.70
CA THR A 923 5.99 -66.83 5.43
C THR A 923 6.01 -65.88 4.23
N LEU A 924 6.62 -64.70 4.40
CA LEU A 924 7.11 -63.89 3.27
C LEU A 924 8.03 -64.76 2.39
N PRO A 925 8.02 -64.61 1.06
CA PRO A 925 8.98 -65.31 0.21
C PRO A 925 10.41 -64.99 0.69
N SER A 926 11.19 -66.00 1.06
CA SER A 926 12.56 -65.86 1.56
C SER A 926 13.47 -65.08 0.60
N GLU A 927 13.13 -65.06 -0.68
CA GLU A 927 13.83 -64.31 -1.73
C GLU A 927 13.62 -62.80 -1.61
N LEU A 928 12.45 -62.33 -1.14
CA LEU A 928 12.17 -60.89 -0.97
C LEU A 928 12.92 -60.32 0.24
N GLU A 929 13.01 -61.10 1.32
CA GLU A 929 13.77 -60.73 2.52
C GLU A 929 15.29 -60.70 2.24
N GLN A 930 15.79 -61.65 1.44
CA GLN A 930 17.19 -61.63 0.97
C GLN A 930 17.46 -60.41 0.07
N ALA A 931 16.57 -60.11 -0.87
CA ALA A 931 16.74 -58.95 -1.75
C ALA A 931 16.65 -57.60 -0.99
N ALA A 932 15.82 -57.51 0.05
CA ALA A 932 15.77 -56.34 0.93
C ALA A 932 17.09 -56.15 1.69
N THR A 933 17.63 -57.24 2.25
CA THR A 933 18.90 -57.22 2.98
C THR A 933 20.08 -56.82 2.08
N GLU A 934 20.12 -57.34 0.85
CA GLU A 934 21.14 -56.97 -0.15
C GLU A 934 21.05 -55.49 -0.53
N LEU A 935 19.85 -54.94 -0.64
CA LEU A 935 19.61 -53.52 -0.93
C LEU A 935 20.10 -52.62 0.22
N ASP A 936 19.75 -52.96 1.47
CA ASP A 936 20.20 -52.21 2.65
C ASP A 936 21.74 -52.21 2.77
N GLN A 937 22.36 -53.35 2.48
CA GLN A 937 23.81 -53.47 2.50
C GLN A 937 24.48 -52.67 1.38
N ALA A 938 23.88 -52.61 0.18
CA ALA A 938 24.38 -51.76 -0.91
C ALA A 938 24.27 -50.26 -0.57
N ILE A 939 23.19 -49.83 0.10
CA ILE A 939 23.03 -48.45 0.58
C ILE A 939 24.10 -48.12 1.63
N ALA A 940 24.37 -49.04 2.55
CA ALA A 940 25.42 -48.86 3.56
C ALA A 940 26.82 -48.73 2.91
N ASN A 941 27.11 -49.53 1.89
CA ASN A 941 28.38 -49.49 1.16
C ASN A 941 28.57 -48.18 0.38
N VAL A 942 27.51 -47.64 -0.22
CA VAL A 942 27.56 -46.31 -0.87
C VAL A 942 27.89 -45.21 0.13
N LYS A 943 27.26 -45.22 1.32
CA LYS A 943 27.57 -44.25 2.38
C LYS A 943 29.01 -44.37 2.86
N ALA A 944 29.52 -45.59 3.04
CA ALA A 944 30.91 -45.82 3.45
C ALA A 944 31.91 -45.38 2.37
N ALA A 945 31.64 -45.67 1.10
CA ALA A 945 32.48 -45.26 -0.02
C ALA A 945 32.45 -43.74 -0.27
N GLN A 946 31.31 -43.09 0.01
CA GLN A 946 31.20 -41.62 -0.03
C GLN A 946 32.07 -40.97 1.05
N GLN A 947 32.11 -41.54 2.25
CA GLN A 947 32.89 -41.01 3.37
C GLN A 947 34.40 -41.21 3.21
N SER A 948 34.84 -42.23 2.46
CA SER A 948 36.27 -42.50 2.23
C SER A 948 36.90 -41.60 1.17
N GLY A 949 36.10 -40.90 0.35
CA GLY A 949 36.58 -39.99 -0.69
C GLY A 949 37.23 -40.67 -1.90
N ASP A 950 37.13 -41.99 -2.01
CA ASP A 950 37.65 -42.78 -3.15
C ASP A 950 36.57 -42.88 -4.25
N PHE A 951 36.69 -42.03 -5.28
CA PHE A 951 35.71 -41.93 -6.36
C PHE A 951 35.55 -43.21 -7.18
N ALA A 952 36.58 -44.06 -7.28
CA ALA A 952 36.47 -45.33 -8.00
C ALA A 952 35.58 -46.31 -7.21
N LYS A 953 35.82 -46.45 -5.90
CA LYS A 953 34.99 -47.27 -5.01
C LYS A 953 33.57 -46.74 -4.88
N TYR A 954 33.39 -45.42 -4.92
CA TYR A 954 32.06 -44.82 -4.92
C TYR A 954 31.27 -45.17 -6.21
N GLY A 955 31.94 -45.13 -7.37
CA GLY A 955 31.35 -45.59 -8.64
C GLY A 955 30.93 -47.06 -8.61
N GLU A 956 31.81 -47.94 -8.10
CA GLU A 956 31.50 -49.36 -7.93
C GLU A 956 30.33 -49.60 -6.96
N ALA A 957 30.29 -48.88 -5.84
CA ALA A 957 29.22 -48.99 -4.86
C ALA A 957 27.86 -48.53 -5.42
N LEU A 958 27.84 -47.47 -6.23
CA LEU A 958 26.62 -47.00 -6.90
C LEU A 958 26.12 -48.02 -7.92
N GLN A 959 27.02 -48.66 -8.67
CA GLN A 959 26.64 -49.70 -9.63
C GLN A 959 26.08 -50.95 -8.93
N ALA A 960 26.65 -51.32 -7.78
CA ALA A 960 26.13 -52.40 -6.94
C ALA A 960 24.75 -52.07 -6.34
N LEU A 961 24.51 -50.82 -5.95
CA LEU A 961 23.21 -50.35 -5.47
C LEU A 961 22.14 -50.45 -6.56
N ASP A 962 22.44 -50.04 -7.79
CA ASP A 962 21.51 -50.12 -8.91
C ASP A 962 21.11 -51.58 -9.24
N ALA A 963 22.09 -52.49 -9.19
CA ALA A 963 21.85 -53.93 -9.36
C ALA A 963 20.97 -54.51 -8.23
N ALA A 964 21.23 -54.15 -6.97
CA ALA A 964 20.43 -54.59 -5.82
C ALA A 964 19.00 -54.05 -5.88
N MET A 965 18.82 -52.77 -6.25
CA MET A 965 17.52 -52.15 -6.43
C MET A 965 16.71 -52.85 -7.53
N THR A 966 17.35 -53.15 -8.66
CA THR A 966 16.72 -53.86 -9.78
C THR A 966 16.30 -55.28 -9.37
N LYS A 967 17.16 -56.00 -8.64
CA LYS A 967 16.85 -57.33 -8.12
C LYS A 967 15.67 -57.29 -7.14
N PHE A 968 15.68 -56.35 -6.20
CA PHE A 968 14.58 -56.16 -5.24
C PHE A 968 13.24 -55.90 -5.95
N GLN A 969 13.22 -54.98 -6.93
CA GLN A 969 12.01 -54.67 -7.71
C GLN A 969 11.51 -55.87 -8.51
N ASN A 970 12.41 -56.69 -9.08
CA ASN A 970 12.02 -57.88 -9.84
C ASN A 970 11.47 -58.98 -8.93
N VAL A 971 12.07 -59.21 -7.76
CA VAL A 971 11.57 -60.17 -6.77
C VAL A 971 10.23 -59.71 -6.19
N GLN A 972 10.07 -58.40 -5.91
CA GLN A 972 8.81 -57.83 -5.45
C GLN A 972 7.69 -58.04 -6.47
N LYS A 973 7.94 -57.76 -7.76
CA LYS A 973 6.95 -57.99 -8.84
C LYS A 973 6.54 -59.45 -8.95
N THR A 974 7.48 -60.38 -8.77
CA THR A 974 7.24 -61.82 -8.85
C THR A 974 6.48 -62.35 -7.62
N ALA A 975 6.77 -61.82 -6.43
CA ALA A 975 6.06 -62.15 -5.19
C ALA A 975 4.58 -61.75 -5.20
N THR A 976 4.21 -60.67 -5.91
CA THR A 976 2.82 -60.22 -6.09
C THR A 976 2.03 -60.98 -7.18
N ALA A 977 2.65 -61.87 -7.96
CA ALA A 977 2.05 -62.47 -9.16
C ALA A 977 1.77 -63.99 -9.09
N THR A 978 1.40 -64.54 -7.92
CA THR A 978 1.00 -65.96 -7.80
C THR A 978 -0.54 -66.13 -7.81
N PRO A 979 -1.14 -66.84 -8.80
CA PRO A 979 -2.59 -67.02 -8.90
C PRO A 979 -3.09 -68.35 -8.29
N THR A 980 -4.30 -68.32 -7.70
CA THR A 980 -5.12 -69.48 -7.29
C THR A 980 -5.64 -70.28 -8.49
N THR A 981 -5.45 -71.60 -8.50
CA THR A 981 -6.12 -72.61 -9.36
C THR A 981 -7.46 -73.04 -8.72
N SER A 982 -8.52 -73.60 -9.35
CA SER A 982 -8.75 -74.51 -10.51
C SER A 982 -10.31 -74.65 -10.72
N PRO A 983 -10.95 -75.51 -11.58
CA PRO A 983 -10.42 -76.65 -12.37
C PRO A 983 -10.98 -76.93 -13.81
N SER A 984 -10.20 -77.75 -14.54
CA SER A 984 -10.53 -78.90 -15.44
C SER A 984 -11.12 -78.79 -16.87
N GLY A 985 -10.38 -79.41 -17.80
CA GLY A 985 -10.83 -80.15 -19.01
C GLY A 985 -10.67 -79.41 -20.35
N SER A 986 -10.13 -79.93 -21.46
CA SER A 986 -9.52 -81.21 -21.83
C SER A 986 -8.82 -81.06 -23.21
N THR A 987 -7.86 -81.95 -23.49
CA THR A 987 -7.34 -82.42 -24.81
C THR A 987 -6.49 -81.53 -25.74
N SER A 988 -5.22 -81.93 -25.86
CA SER A 988 -4.24 -81.77 -26.97
C SER A 988 -4.67 -82.61 -28.22
N PRO A 989 -4.01 -82.62 -29.42
CA PRO A 989 -2.58 -82.37 -29.65
C PRO A 989 -2.06 -81.75 -30.99
N SER A 990 -0.76 -81.43 -30.96
CA SER A 990 0.29 -81.58 -32.01
C SER A 990 0.53 -80.53 -33.13
N ALA A 991 1.64 -79.78 -32.93
CA ALA A 991 2.87 -79.75 -33.76
C ALA A 991 2.85 -79.12 -35.20
N PRO A 992 4.02 -78.84 -35.84
CA PRO A 992 4.87 -77.65 -35.60
C PRO A 992 5.41 -76.95 -36.89
N ALA A 993 6.24 -75.92 -36.67
CA ALA A 993 7.40 -75.48 -37.48
C ALA A 993 7.30 -74.27 -38.44
N ALA A 994 8.05 -73.22 -38.05
CA ALA A 994 9.07 -72.45 -38.79
C ALA A 994 8.83 -71.93 -40.22
N SER A 995 9.02 -70.61 -40.42
CA SER A 995 10.12 -70.05 -41.23
C SER A 995 10.05 -68.51 -41.40
N THR A 996 11.10 -67.86 -40.90
CA THR A 996 11.94 -66.75 -41.44
C THR A 996 11.41 -65.50 -42.17
N PRO A 997 12.18 -64.38 -42.12
CA PRO A 997 11.73 -63.01 -42.39
C PRO A 997 12.32 -62.37 -43.66
N ALA A 998 11.81 -61.21 -44.08
CA ALA A 998 12.53 -60.27 -44.95
C ALA A 998 12.08 -58.81 -44.74
N SER A 999 13.06 -57.93 -44.83
CA SER A 999 13.07 -56.48 -44.54
C SER A 999 12.90 -55.65 -45.85
N PRO A 1000 13.21 -54.34 -45.95
CA PRO A 1000 12.26 -53.24 -45.73
C PRO A 1000 12.18 -52.19 -46.89
N ALA A 1001 11.17 -51.29 -46.79
CA ALA A 1001 11.13 -49.85 -47.19
C ALA A 1001 11.40 -49.45 -48.68
N PRO A 1002 11.11 -48.21 -49.17
CA PRO A 1002 10.78 -46.98 -48.42
C PRO A 1002 9.70 -46.02 -49.01
N SER A 1003 9.41 -44.99 -48.19
CA SER A 1003 9.12 -43.57 -48.51
C SER A 1003 7.84 -43.16 -49.26
N ALA A 1004 7.07 -42.24 -48.67
CA ALA A 1004 7.01 -40.83 -49.10
C ALA A 1004 6.21 -39.94 -48.14
N THR A 1005 6.62 -38.69 -48.15
CA THR A 1005 6.24 -37.48 -47.38
C THR A 1005 4.79 -37.01 -47.53
N GLY A 1006 4.31 -36.33 -46.47
CA GLY A 1006 3.13 -35.47 -46.41
C GLY A 1006 2.99 -34.88 -45.01
#